data_AF-A0A1M6BLU0-F1
#
_entry.id   AF-A0A1M6BLU0-F1
#
_cell.length_a   1.000
_cell.length_b   1.000
_cell.length_c   1.000
_cell.angle_alpha   90.00
_cell.angle_beta   90.00
_cell.angle_gamma   90.00
#
_symmetry.space_group_name_H-M   'P 1'
#
loop_
_entity.id
_entity.type
_entity.pdbx_description
1 polymer ?
#
loop_
_entity_poly.entity_id
_entity_poly.type
_entity_poly.pdbx_seq_one_letter_code
_entity_poly.pdbx_strand_id
1 'polypeptide(L)'
;MNKLGFAIKLASQGAGNAIECNKGQWTNKVVDIREFLKLFNGLQGTDNIVTFMSFDEGGCFLTQLRAISGRVGDFLSGWIYIPNTIEASGEDVMNTYNYVRNILSQSNLNDYISDIESFFSKEYPKKDYAASYVPSSGEEFGVRFIDVYYSMKEILDTDRYQPYYSNFKAIFLLDKNSEVKIAKEQVSRFKDLTKITIEKTCIFKAPSPEEVRLLGRGTKIVFSTKQEFNSPVLTKKGDRIQLFALRDGFEPVILPPITIQEDGQKCFIDPRTVKWKKRINPSMFTVYNRNHEKIEDVRISINGTDITNGQEVFLYEEDCRQATVKYSAPDYEPFEHKRNLLLNEICEIILNRKVKSYQTTIELANGKHAEMTLESKYLSSKYDSPLRGYEFEEENHGNKVLRMSSWFVWKQRLWGFFAALAVVMLIIAYAAFDAWLDTHHFKFGLPPWEEDRPAQQYNLEGSTETDDSIQNQADNQVESGQNGTADISLDAAIKYLDGNSTWTKSDMETYPDLIGLFEDMNTFDLSSLLNDWYDKLSKSQQFKKVCESANKTLSNGWNPKQGSHNPTYNKPDDEQISLTNYINWLDRDQTPKPSSNNGGFHPNVGANSGKNASKSGSTSGKSGASPAKKGTGKSEKTTNGGL
;
A
#
# COMPACT_ATOMS: atom_id res chain seq x y z
N MET A 1 -11.30 10.12 -33.97
CA MET A 1 -12.46 10.68 -34.69
C MET A 1 -11.93 11.79 -35.60
N ASN A 2 -12.26 11.79 -36.90
CA ASN A 2 -11.74 12.78 -37.86
C ASN A 2 -12.72 13.93 -38.15
N LYS A 3 -13.75 14.07 -37.34
CA LYS A 3 -14.86 15.01 -37.54
C LYS A 3 -15.08 15.78 -36.26
N LEU A 4 -15.71 16.95 -36.37
CA LEU A 4 -16.20 17.67 -35.20
C LEU A 4 -17.41 16.94 -34.61
N GLY A 5 -17.46 16.84 -33.29
CA GLY A 5 -18.64 16.40 -32.59
C GLY A 5 -19.64 17.54 -32.42
N PHE A 6 -20.94 17.24 -32.43
CA PHE A 6 -21.96 18.25 -32.19
C PHE A 6 -23.12 17.70 -31.37
N ALA A 7 -23.60 18.48 -30.41
CA ALA A 7 -24.80 18.16 -29.67
C ALA A 7 -25.62 19.42 -29.37
N ILE A 8 -26.95 19.32 -29.50
CA ILE A 8 -27.88 20.33 -29.01
C ILE A 8 -28.58 19.80 -27.77
N LYS A 9 -28.59 20.61 -26.71
CA LYS A 9 -29.31 20.31 -25.48
C LYS A 9 -30.37 21.37 -25.22
N LEU A 10 -31.58 20.90 -24.95
CA LEU A 10 -32.74 21.71 -24.60
C LEU A 10 -33.20 21.31 -23.21
N ALA A 11 -33.50 22.31 -22.36
CA ALA A 11 -34.15 22.06 -21.09
C ALA A 11 -35.28 23.07 -20.85
N SER A 12 -36.53 22.59 -20.81
CA SER A 12 -37.72 23.38 -20.39
C SER A 12 -38.61 22.70 -19.34
N GLN A 13 -38.67 21.35 -19.29
CA GLN A 13 -39.29 20.56 -18.20
C GLN A 13 -38.53 19.25 -17.86
N GLY A 14 -37.34 19.11 -18.42
CA GLY A 14 -36.41 17.99 -18.30
C GLY A 14 -35.25 18.24 -19.27
N ALA A 15 -34.06 17.71 -18.99
CA ALA A 15 -32.94 17.85 -19.90
C ALA A 15 -33.02 16.77 -20.99
N GLY A 16 -33.18 17.17 -22.25
CA GLY A 16 -33.17 16.28 -23.41
C GLY A 16 -32.07 16.67 -24.39
N ASN A 17 -31.39 15.67 -24.97
CA ASN A 17 -30.52 15.89 -26.11
C ASN A 17 -31.39 15.92 -27.37
N ALA A 18 -31.42 17.07 -28.05
CA ALA A 18 -32.29 17.29 -29.20
C ALA A 18 -31.67 16.73 -30.48
N ILE A 19 -30.36 16.90 -30.66
CA ILE A 19 -29.61 16.47 -31.84
C ILE A 19 -28.19 16.08 -31.41
N GLU A 20 -27.64 15.00 -31.95
CA GLU A 20 -26.27 14.56 -31.71
C GLU A 20 -25.61 14.05 -33.00
N CYS A 21 -24.49 14.63 -33.40
CA CYS A 21 -23.71 14.23 -34.57
C CYS A 21 -22.30 13.78 -34.14
N ASN A 22 -21.76 12.77 -34.85
CA ASN A 22 -20.43 12.20 -34.60
C ASN A 22 -20.20 11.84 -33.12
N LYS A 23 -21.06 10.98 -32.58
CA LYS A 23 -21.04 10.57 -31.16
C LYS A 23 -19.70 9.94 -30.77
N GLY A 24 -19.34 10.12 -29.51
CA GLY A 24 -18.13 9.51 -28.92
C GLY A 24 -18.15 9.58 -27.40
N GLN A 25 -17.01 9.30 -26.76
CA GLN A 25 -16.91 9.40 -25.29
C GLN A 25 -17.21 10.82 -24.77
N TRP A 26 -16.92 11.84 -25.58
CA TRP A 26 -17.21 13.25 -25.28
C TRP A 26 -18.72 13.52 -25.08
N THR A 27 -19.60 12.74 -25.73
CA THR A 27 -21.06 12.93 -25.64
C THR A 27 -21.56 12.75 -24.21
N ASN A 28 -20.93 11.88 -23.42
CA ASN A 28 -21.26 11.67 -22.00
C ASN A 28 -20.90 12.86 -21.11
N LYS A 29 -20.09 13.80 -21.61
CA LYS A 29 -19.66 15.02 -20.90
C LYS A 29 -20.53 16.23 -21.25
N VAL A 30 -21.57 16.06 -22.08
CA VAL A 30 -22.56 17.10 -22.38
C VAL A 30 -23.57 17.20 -21.22
N VAL A 31 -23.28 18.12 -20.29
CA VAL A 31 -24.02 18.27 -19.03
C VAL A 31 -25.12 19.33 -19.08
N ASP A 32 -25.98 19.37 -18.06
CA ASP A 32 -26.91 20.48 -17.87
C ASP A 32 -26.14 21.71 -17.36
N ILE A 33 -26.22 22.82 -18.08
CA ILE A 33 -25.49 24.07 -17.80
C ILE A 33 -26.43 25.22 -17.45
N ARG A 34 -27.66 24.94 -17.02
CA ARG A 34 -28.64 25.96 -16.60
C ARG A 34 -28.08 26.97 -15.59
N GLU A 35 -27.27 26.49 -14.65
CA GLU A 35 -26.67 27.35 -13.63
C GLU A 35 -25.74 28.42 -14.22
N PHE A 36 -25.21 28.22 -15.43
CA PHE A 36 -24.35 29.20 -16.09
C PHE A 36 -25.13 30.41 -16.58
N LEU A 37 -26.45 30.28 -16.83
CA LEU A 37 -27.29 31.43 -17.16
C LEU A 37 -27.32 32.47 -16.04
N LYS A 38 -27.20 32.05 -14.77
CA LYS A 38 -27.18 32.94 -13.60
C LYS A 38 -25.89 33.74 -13.48
N LEU A 39 -24.86 33.40 -14.26
CA LEU A 39 -23.58 34.11 -14.27
C LEU A 39 -23.65 35.44 -15.03
N PHE A 40 -24.69 35.65 -15.85
CA PHE A 40 -24.77 36.77 -16.78
C PHE A 40 -26.10 37.50 -16.71
N ASN A 41 -26.01 38.83 -16.86
CA ASN A 41 -27.13 39.69 -17.20
C ASN A 41 -27.21 39.85 -18.73
N GLY A 42 -28.40 40.16 -19.24
CA GLY A 42 -28.61 40.41 -20.68
C GLY A 42 -28.82 39.15 -21.53
N LEU A 43 -29.01 37.98 -20.91
CA LEU A 43 -29.41 36.73 -21.60
C LEU A 43 -30.93 36.48 -21.52
N GLN A 44 -31.52 36.65 -20.34
CA GLN A 44 -32.95 36.35 -20.13
C GLN A 44 -33.85 37.29 -20.94
N GLY A 45 -34.80 36.71 -21.68
CA GLY A 45 -35.74 37.46 -22.53
C GLY A 45 -35.11 38.07 -23.79
N THR A 46 -33.90 37.65 -24.17
CA THR A 46 -33.19 38.09 -25.38
C THR A 46 -32.75 36.88 -26.20
N ASP A 47 -32.38 37.10 -27.46
CA ASP A 47 -31.74 36.09 -28.31
C ASP A 47 -30.20 36.07 -28.17
N ASN A 48 -29.67 36.73 -27.14
CA ASN A 48 -28.24 36.81 -26.92
C ASN A 48 -27.66 35.45 -26.52
N ILE A 49 -26.44 35.18 -27.01
CA ILE A 49 -25.71 33.94 -26.78
C ILE A 49 -24.44 34.26 -26.00
N VAL A 50 -24.18 33.47 -24.95
CA VAL A 50 -22.88 33.43 -24.27
C VAL A 50 -22.08 32.23 -24.77
N THR A 51 -20.78 32.43 -25.01
CA THR A 51 -19.88 31.38 -25.49
C THR A 51 -18.81 31.07 -24.46
N PHE A 52 -18.47 29.79 -24.28
CA PHE A 52 -17.35 29.38 -23.45
C PHE A 52 -16.64 28.15 -24.00
N MET A 53 -15.40 27.96 -23.54
CA MET A 53 -14.59 26.78 -23.78
C MET A 53 -14.43 25.96 -22.50
N SER A 54 -14.40 24.64 -22.63
CA SER A 54 -13.94 23.72 -21.59
C SER A 54 -13.19 22.56 -22.24
N PHE A 55 -12.35 21.87 -21.47
CA PHE A 55 -11.46 20.84 -22.01
C PHE A 55 -11.65 19.51 -21.31
N ASP A 56 -11.41 18.44 -22.06
CA ASP A 56 -11.22 17.10 -21.53
C ASP A 56 -9.97 16.47 -22.12
N GLU A 57 -9.67 15.22 -21.76
CA GLU A 57 -8.44 14.54 -22.20
C GLU A 57 -8.35 14.39 -23.73
N GLY A 58 -9.48 14.43 -24.43
CA GLY A 58 -9.60 14.16 -25.85
C GLY A 58 -9.82 15.39 -26.74
N GLY A 59 -10.11 16.58 -26.17
CA GLY A 59 -10.42 17.74 -26.99
C GLY A 59 -10.95 18.97 -26.27
N CYS A 60 -11.44 19.89 -27.09
CA CYS A 60 -12.03 21.17 -26.67
C CYS A 60 -13.53 21.15 -26.93
N PHE A 61 -14.32 21.54 -25.94
CA PHE A 61 -15.71 21.89 -26.09
C PHE A 61 -15.82 23.39 -26.30
N LEU A 62 -16.43 23.82 -27.40
CA LEU A 62 -16.85 25.19 -27.64
C LEU A 62 -18.37 25.22 -27.56
N THR A 63 -18.88 25.82 -26.48
CA THR A 63 -20.30 25.77 -26.14
C THR A 63 -20.93 27.14 -26.29
N GLN A 64 -22.04 27.19 -27.01
CA GLN A 64 -22.91 28.36 -27.14
C GLN A 64 -24.17 28.12 -26.33
N LEU A 65 -24.50 29.05 -25.44
CA LEU A 65 -25.63 28.96 -24.52
C LEU A 65 -26.54 30.19 -24.69
N ARG A 66 -27.84 29.95 -24.86
CA ARG A 66 -28.87 30.99 -24.81
C ARG A 66 -29.99 30.63 -23.83
N ALA A 67 -30.60 31.64 -23.24
CA ALA A 67 -31.88 31.46 -22.56
C ALA A 67 -33.00 31.28 -23.61
N ILE A 68 -34.06 30.56 -23.26
CA ILE A 68 -35.27 30.49 -24.08
C ILE A 68 -36.45 31.06 -23.32
N SER A 69 -37.40 31.66 -24.05
CA SER A 69 -38.64 32.18 -23.48
C SER A 69 -39.45 31.08 -22.82
N GLY A 70 -39.88 31.29 -21.58
CA GLY A 70 -40.54 30.27 -20.78
C GLY A 70 -40.25 30.46 -19.30
N ARG A 71 -39.84 29.38 -18.63
CA ARG A 71 -39.48 29.43 -17.20
C ARG A 71 -38.04 29.91 -17.04
N VAL A 72 -37.77 30.58 -15.92
CA VAL A 72 -36.42 31.03 -15.57
C VAL A 72 -35.47 29.83 -15.53
N GLY A 73 -34.41 29.90 -16.32
CA GLY A 73 -33.41 28.82 -16.43
C GLY A 73 -33.67 27.84 -17.58
N ASP A 74 -34.76 27.99 -18.33
CA ASP A 74 -34.91 27.27 -19.58
C ASP A 74 -33.82 27.72 -20.56
N PHE A 75 -33.15 26.76 -21.20
CA PHE A 75 -32.01 27.05 -22.07
C PHE A 75 -31.96 26.16 -23.29
N LEU A 76 -31.28 26.70 -24.31
CA LEU A 76 -30.82 25.96 -25.47
C LEU A 76 -29.32 26.13 -25.59
N SER A 77 -28.59 25.03 -25.80
CA SER A 77 -27.14 25.09 -25.98
C SER A 77 -26.68 24.22 -27.14
N GLY A 78 -25.73 24.74 -27.93
CA GLY A 78 -24.99 24.01 -28.95
C GLY A 78 -23.57 23.73 -28.48
N TRP A 79 -23.20 22.45 -28.43
CA TRP A 79 -21.89 21.96 -28.01
C TRP A 79 -21.11 21.52 -29.23
N ILE A 80 -20.04 22.23 -29.56
CA ILE A 80 -19.10 21.85 -30.62
C ILE A 80 -17.90 21.17 -29.97
N TYR A 81 -17.67 19.91 -30.27
CA TYR A 81 -16.50 19.18 -29.79
C TYR A 81 -15.42 19.11 -30.87
N ILE A 82 -14.24 19.61 -30.55
CA ILE A 82 -13.06 19.65 -31.42
C ILE A 82 -12.03 18.66 -30.88
N PRO A 83 -11.90 17.46 -31.48
CA PRO A 83 -10.91 16.47 -31.04
C PRO A 83 -9.49 17.02 -31.12
N ASN A 84 -8.63 16.68 -30.16
CA ASN A 84 -7.20 17.01 -30.19
C ASN A 84 -6.42 16.24 -31.27
N THR A 85 -7.05 15.23 -31.90
CA THR A 85 -6.46 14.37 -32.94
C THR A 85 -6.59 14.90 -34.36
N ILE A 86 -7.25 16.05 -34.57
CA ILE A 86 -7.49 16.62 -35.90
C ILE A 86 -6.88 18.01 -36.06
N GLU A 87 -6.62 18.40 -37.30
CA GLU A 87 -6.23 19.74 -37.69
C GLU A 87 -7.47 20.54 -38.09
N ALA A 88 -8.00 21.32 -37.14
CA ALA A 88 -9.08 22.27 -37.38
C ALA A 88 -8.53 23.70 -37.22
N SER A 89 -8.49 24.45 -38.32
CA SER A 89 -8.01 25.83 -38.33
C SER A 89 -8.98 26.77 -37.59
N GLY A 90 -8.52 27.96 -37.22
CA GLY A 90 -9.40 29.01 -36.70
C GLY A 90 -10.53 29.38 -37.65
N GLU A 91 -10.31 29.28 -38.96
CA GLU A 91 -11.35 29.51 -39.96
C GLU A 91 -12.42 28.40 -39.94
N ASP A 92 -12.01 27.14 -39.88
CA ASP A 92 -12.95 26.02 -39.78
C ASP A 92 -13.82 26.13 -38.54
N VAL A 93 -13.21 26.42 -37.39
CA VAL A 93 -13.93 26.51 -36.13
C VAL A 93 -14.82 27.74 -36.10
N MET A 94 -14.41 28.86 -36.69
CA MET A 94 -15.26 30.05 -36.79
C MET A 94 -16.47 29.82 -37.71
N ASN A 95 -16.28 29.09 -38.82
CA ASN A 95 -17.38 28.69 -39.70
C ASN A 95 -18.37 27.78 -38.98
N THR A 96 -17.90 26.80 -38.20
CA THR A 96 -18.77 25.98 -37.35
C THR A 96 -19.45 26.80 -36.27
N TYR A 97 -18.74 27.73 -35.62
CA TYR A 97 -19.30 28.63 -34.62
C TYR A 97 -20.46 29.45 -35.19
N ASN A 98 -20.28 30.07 -36.35
CA ASN A 98 -21.32 30.87 -37.01
C ASN A 98 -22.51 30.02 -37.46
N TYR A 99 -22.24 28.82 -38.00
CA TYR A 99 -23.28 27.87 -38.38
C TYR A 99 -24.14 27.48 -37.18
N VAL A 100 -23.53 27.07 -36.07
CA VAL A 100 -24.24 26.71 -34.84
C VAL A 100 -25.01 27.91 -34.28
N ARG A 101 -24.44 29.11 -34.33
CA ARG A 101 -25.13 30.33 -33.89
C ARG A 101 -26.42 30.57 -34.68
N ASN A 102 -26.37 30.36 -35.99
CA ASN A 102 -27.55 30.45 -36.86
C ASN A 102 -28.57 29.35 -36.56
N ILE A 103 -28.14 28.10 -36.40
CA ILE A 103 -29.02 26.98 -36.02
C ILE A 103 -29.71 27.24 -34.70
N LEU A 104 -28.97 27.73 -33.69
CA LEU A 104 -29.56 28.05 -32.40
C LEU A 104 -30.61 29.14 -32.51
N SER A 105 -30.50 30.10 -33.44
CA SER A 105 -31.52 31.14 -33.65
C SER A 105 -32.84 30.64 -34.28
N GLN A 106 -32.86 29.43 -34.84
CA GLN A 106 -34.05 28.87 -35.49
C GLN A 106 -35.14 28.50 -34.47
N SER A 107 -36.40 28.61 -34.90
CA SER A 107 -37.58 28.29 -34.09
C SER A 107 -37.91 26.79 -34.07
N ASN A 108 -37.63 26.08 -35.17
CA ASN A 108 -37.84 24.64 -35.29
C ASN A 108 -36.55 23.92 -35.74
N LEU A 109 -35.90 23.21 -34.83
CA LEU A 109 -34.65 22.50 -35.11
C LEU A 109 -34.83 21.24 -35.96
N ASN A 110 -36.05 20.65 -35.99
CA ASN A 110 -36.29 19.40 -36.70
C ASN A 110 -36.13 19.56 -38.22
N ASP A 111 -36.42 20.75 -38.75
CA ASP A 111 -36.35 21.03 -40.18
C ASP A 111 -34.89 21.08 -40.69
N TYR A 112 -33.93 21.23 -39.78
CA TYR A 112 -32.51 21.39 -40.08
C TYR A 112 -31.67 20.15 -39.75
N ILE A 113 -32.26 19.04 -39.28
CA ILE A 113 -31.51 17.84 -38.85
C ILE A 113 -30.59 17.33 -39.97
N SER A 114 -31.11 17.18 -41.19
CA SER A 114 -30.32 16.71 -42.34
C SER A 114 -29.19 17.65 -42.70
N ASP A 115 -29.43 18.96 -42.61
CA ASP A 115 -28.43 19.99 -42.93
C ASP A 115 -27.32 20.01 -41.88
N ILE A 116 -27.69 19.84 -40.61
CA ILE A 116 -26.74 19.75 -39.49
C ILE A 116 -25.87 18.50 -39.66
N GLU A 117 -26.48 17.34 -39.89
CA GLU A 117 -25.73 16.08 -40.11
C GLU A 117 -24.79 16.20 -41.32
N SER A 118 -25.24 16.81 -42.41
CA SER A 118 -24.44 17.07 -43.60
C SER A 118 -23.26 18.01 -43.28
N PHE A 119 -23.50 19.12 -42.58
CA PHE A 119 -22.46 20.07 -42.20
C PHE A 119 -21.38 19.42 -41.33
N PHE A 120 -21.79 18.66 -40.31
CA PHE A 120 -20.87 17.96 -39.41
C PHE A 120 -20.28 16.67 -40.02
N SER A 121 -20.68 16.28 -41.23
CA SER A 121 -20.07 15.14 -41.93
C SER A 121 -18.65 15.44 -42.46
N LYS A 122 -18.26 16.73 -42.52
CA LYS A 122 -16.93 17.19 -42.97
C LYS A 122 -15.81 16.48 -42.20
N GLU A 123 -14.86 15.94 -42.95
CA GLU A 123 -13.65 15.34 -42.41
C GLU A 123 -12.49 16.34 -42.36
N TYR A 124 -11.66 16.17 -41.35
CA TYR A 124 -10.49 16.98 -41.08
C TYR A 124 -9.24 16.10 -41.13
N PRO A 125 -8.08 16.64 -41.57
CA PRO A 125 -6.82 15.93 -41.50
C PRO A 125 -6.54 15.45 -40.07
N LYS A 126 -6.02 14.23 -39.94
CA LYS A 126 -5.53 13.71 -38.67
C LYS A 126 -4.16 14.33 -38.38
N LYS A 127 -3.91 14.69 -37.13
CA LYS A 127 -2.55 14.98 -36.68
C LYS A 127 -1.73 13.70 -36.66
N ASP A 128 -0.46 13.81 -37.04
CA ASP A 128 0.51 12.70 -36.95
C ASP A 128 0.72 12.21 -35.52
N TYR A 129 0.53 13.10 -34.55
CA TYR A 129 0.66 12.86 -33.12
C TYR A 129 -0.28 13.79 -32.36
N ALA A 130 -0.81 13.30 -31.23
CA ALA A 130 -1.65 14.08 -30.34
C ALA A 130 -1.24 13.81 -28.89
N ALA A 131 -1.30 14.85 -28.07
CA ALA A 131 -1.13 14.75 -26.63
C ALA A 131 -2.50 14.94 -25.96
N SER A 132 -2.75 14.17 -24.90
CA SER A 132 -3.92 14.37 -24.06
C SER A 132 -3.88 15.76 -23.42
N TYR A 133 -5.03 16.41 -23.37
CA TYR A 133 -5.16 17.66 -22.62
C TYR A 133 -5.43 17.34 -21.14
N VAL A 134 -5.25 18.36 -20.29
CA VAL A 134 -5.68 18.31 -18.91
C VAL A 134 -7.13 18.78 -18.86
N PRO A 135 -8.07 18.00 -18.30
CA PRO A 135 -9.47 18.43 -18.19
C PRO A 135 -9.65 19.70 -17.38
N SER A 136 -10.66 20.49 -17.73
CA SER A 136 -11.12 21.62 -16.93
C SER A 136 -11.64 21.13 -15.58
N SER A 137 -10.98 21.55 -14.48
CA SER A 137 -11.26 21.04 -13.12
C SER A 137 -11.35 22.13 -12.04
N GLY A 138 -11.24 23.41 -12.42
CA GLY A 138 -11.33 24.52 -11.47
C GLY A 138 -12.74 24.80 -10.93
N GLU A 139 -12.81 25.52 -9.82
CA GLU A 139 -14.06 26.05 -9.24
C GLU A 139 -14.42 27.46 -9.74
N GLU A 140 -13.39 28.24 -10.11
CA GLU A 140 -13.52 29.57 -10.70
C GLU A 140 -13.69 29.52 -12.23
N PHE A 141 -14.10 30.64 -12.82
CA PHE A 141 -14.25 30.81 -14.26
C PHE A 141 -13.15 31.71 -14.82
N GLY A 142 -12.65 31.39 -16.00
CA GLY A 142 -11.82 32.30 -16.78
C GLY A 142 -12.71 33.16 -17.69
N VAL A 143 -12.30 34.40 -17.95
CA VAL A 143 -12.89 35.21 -19.02
C VAL A 143 -11.82 35.76 -19.94
N ARG A 144 -12.06 35.69 -21.24
CA ARG A 144 -11.36 36.47 -22.25
C ARG A 144 -12.35 37.39 -22.94
N PHE A 145 -12.11 38.67 -22.76
CA PHE A 145 -12.72 39.69 -23.58
C PHE A 145 -12.10 39.71 -24.96
N ILE A 146 -12.93 39.62 -25.99
CA ILE A 146 -12.55 39.84 -27.39
C ILE A 146 -12.27 41.32 -27.54
N ASP A 147 -11.03 41.67 -27.88
CA ASP A 147 -10.59 43.05 -28.07
C ASP A 147 -9.43 43.13 -29.06
N VAL A 148 -8.67 44.23 -29.02
CA VAL A 148 -7.57 44.50 -29.95
C VAL A 148 -6.41 43.51 -29.78
N TYR A 149 -6.27 42.84 -28.63
CA TYR A 149 -5.16 41.91 -28.41
C TYR A 149 -5.36 40.57 -29.10
N TYR A 150 -6.58 40.04 -29.05
CA TYR A 150 -6.92 38.76 -29.67
C TYR A 150 -8.36 38.78 -30.18
N SER A 151 -8.52 38.50 -31.47
CA SER A 151 -9.80 38.19 -32.08
C SER A 151 -10.31 36.81 -31.66
N MET A 152 -11.61 36.58 -31.81
CA MET A 152 -12.22 35.28 -31.53
C MET A 152 -11.62 34.17 -32.41
N LYS A 153 -11.27 34.48 -33.67
CA LYS A 153 -10.61 33.54 -34.58
C LYS A 153 -9.23 33.13 -34.08
N GLU A 154 -8.44 34.06 -33.56
CA GLU A 154 -7.10 33.76 -33.02
C GLU A 154 -7.17 32.94 -31.73
N ILE A 155 -8.13 33.22 -30.85
CA ILE A 155 -8.37 32.41 -29.64
C ILE A 155 -8.79 30.99 -30.01
N LEU A 156 -9.61 30.85 -31.06
CA LEU A 156 -10.12 29.59 -31.55
C LEU A 156 -9.26 29.00 -32.68
N ASP A 157 -7.97 29.34 -32.76
CA ASP A 157 -7.08 28.75 -33.76
C ASP A 157 -6.42 27.45 -33.26
N THR A 158 -5.34 27.01 -33.88
CA THR A 158 -4.62 25.76 -33.55
C THR A 158 -4.17 25.68 -32.09
N ASP A 159 -3.79 26.80 -31.48
CA ASP A 159 -3.34 26.92 -30.10
C ASP A 159 -4.47 27.24 -29.10
N ARG A 160 -5.73 26.92 -29.45
CA ARG A 160 -6.92 27.15 -28.60
C ARG A 160 -6.81 26.56 -27.19
N TYR A 161 -6.10 25.43 -27.04
CA TYR A 161 -5.86 24.83 -25.75
C TYR A 161 -4.60 25.43 -25.15
N GLN A 162 -4.74 25.97 -23.95
CA GLN A 162 -3.65 26.51 -23.16
C GLN A 162 -3.66 25.79 -21.82
N PRO A 163 -2.54 25.21 -21.34
CA PRO A 163 -2.53 24.41 -20.12
C PRO A 163 -3.09 25.12 -18.88
N TYR A 164 -2.92 26.45 -18.79
CA TYR A 164 -3.46 27.24 -17.68
C TYR A 164 -4.98 27.40 -17.71
N TYR A 165 -5.66 27.12 -18.83
CA TYR A 165 -7.13 27.13 -18.87
C TYR A 165 -7.75 25.98 -18.07
N SER A 166 -7.05 24.86 -17.92
CA SER A 166 -7.55 23.69 -17.19
C SER A 166 -7.75 23.95 -15.70
N ASN A 167 -7.10 24.99 -15.16
CA ASN A 167 -7.29 25.49 -13.79
C ASN A 167 -8.65 26.15 -13.54
N PHE A 168 -9.47 26.33 -14.59
CA PHE A 168 -10.80 26.92 -14.51
C PHE A 168 -11.88 25.92 -14.91
N LYS A 169 -13.10 26.14 -14.41
CA LYS A 169 -14.29 25.35 -14.77
C LYS A 169 -14.64 25.49 -16.25
N ALA A 170 -14.58 26.72 -16.74
CA ALA A 170 -14.82 27.10 -18.12
C ALA A 170 -14.18 28.46 -18.41
N ILE A 171 -13.85 28.70 -19.68
CA ILE A 171 -13.29 29.97 -20.18
C ILE A 171 -14.33 30.67 -21.04
N PHE A 172 -14.92 31.74 -20.53
CA PHE A 172 -15.92 32.52 -21.25
C PHE A 172 -15.29 33.48 -22.25
N LEU A 173 -15.88 33.56 -23.44
CA LEU A 173 -15.47 34.46 -24.53
C LEU A 173 -16.53 35.54 -24.68
N LEU A 174 -16.22 36.77 -24.29
CA LEU A 174 -17.18 37.88 -24.22
C LEU A 174 -16.72 39.08 -25.05
N ASP A 175 -17.65 39.79 -25.66
CA ASP A 175 -17.37 41.12 -26.22
C ASP A 175 -17.64 42.18 -25.14
N LYS A 176 -16.70 43.10 -24.91
CA LYS A 176 -16.85 44.21 -23.94
C LYS A 176 -18.04 45.11 -24.27
N ASN A 177 -18.40 45.19 -25.54
CA ASN A 177 -19.49 46.03 -26.04
C ASN A 177 -20.82 45.29 -26.12
N SER A 178 -20.86 44.00 -25.78
CA SER A 178 -22.09 43.21 -25.77
C SER A 178 -23.03 43.63 -24.64
N GLU A 179 -24.33 43.41 -24.86
CA GLU A 179 -25.37 43.49 -23.84
C GLU A 179 -25.17 42.44 -22.73
N VAL A 180 -24.55 41.30 -23.08
CA VAL A 180 -24.27 40.21 -22.14
C VAL A 180 -23.08 40.59 -21.26
N LYS A 181 -23.34 40.77 -19.97
CA LYS A 181 -22.32 41.15 -18.97
C LYS A 181 -22.35 40.20 -17.80
N ILE A 182 -21.18 39.97 -17.20
CA ILE A 182 -21.08 39.17 -15.96
C ILE A 182 -21.94 39.85 -14.88
N ALA A 183 -22.79 39.07 -14.21
CA ALA A 183 -23.64 39.54 -13.14
C ALA A 183 -22.78 40.07 -11.98
N LYS A 184 -23.15 41.21 -11.39
CA LYS A 184 -22.32 41.91 -10.40
C LYS A 184 -21.97 41.01 -9.21
N GLU A 185 -22.89 40.12 -8.81
CA GLU A 185 -22.72 39.20 -7.68
C GLU A 185 -21.73 38.07 -7.99
N GLN A 186 -21.43 37.82 -9.27
CA GLN A 186 -20.59 36.69 -9.72
C GLN A 186 -19.18 37.12 -10.11
N VAL A 187 -18.88 38.41 -10.19
CA VAL A 187 -17.58 38.95 -10.66
C VAL A 187 -16.39 38.36 -9.89
N SER A 188 -16.53 38.11 -8.58
CA SER A 188 -15.46 37.55 -7.75
C SER A 188 -15.02 36.13 -8.16
N ARG A 189 -15.89 35.39 -8.86
CA ARG A 189 -15.62 34.04 -9.35
C ARG A 189 -14.92 34.01 -10.71
N PHE A 190 -14.73 35.17 -11.34
CA PHE A 190 -14.11 35.30 -12.65
C PHE A 190 -12.69 35.84 -12.54
N LYS A 191 -11.77 35.24 -13.30
CA LYS A 191 -10.42 35.78 -13.53
C LYS A 191 -10.31 36.26 -14.97
N ASP A 192 -9.87 37.50 -15.14
CA ASP A 192 -9.60 38.08 -16.46
C ASP A 192 -8.27 37.54 -17.01
N LEU A 193 -8.37 36.83 -18.14
CA LEU A 193 -7.25 36.23 -18.84
C LEU A 193 -6.87 37.01 -20.11
N THR A 194 -7.57 38.11 -20.46
CA THR A 194 -7.41 38.83 -21.72
C THR A 194 -5.97 39.25 -21.99
N LYS A 195 -5.24 39.71 -20.95
CA LYS A 195 -3.84 40.15 -21.07
C LYS A 195 -2.82 39.01 -21.08
N ILE A 196 -3.24 37.78 -20.81
CA ILE A 196 -2.35 36.62 -20.85
C ILE A 196 -2.19 36.22 -22.31
N THR A 197 -0.95 36.18 -22.78
CA THR A 197 -0.63 35.81 -24.16
C THR A 197 -0.98 34.35 -24.44
N ILE A 198 -1.52 34.10 -25.63
CA ILE A 198 -1.70 32.75 -26.16
C ILE A 198 -0.34 32.28 -26.65
N GLU A 199 0.16 31.22 -26.03
CA GLU A 199 1.47 30.67 -26.34
C GLU A 199 1.35 29.61 -27.42
N LYS A 200 2.36 29.57 -28.30
CA LYS A 200 2.46 28.52 -29.31
C LYS A 200 2.81 27.20 -28.63
N THR A 201 1.96 26.21 -28.84
CA THR A 201 2.12 24.88 -28.28
C THR A 201 2.81 23.96 -29.29
N CYS A 202 3.60 23.01 -28.78
CA CYS A 202 4.31 22.01 -29.55
C CYS A 202 4.19 20.66 -28.85
N ILE A 203 3.98 19.61 -29.62
CA ILE A 203 3.97 18.23 -29.13
C ILE A 203 5.41 17.74 -29.04
N PHE A 204 5.84 17.41 -27.84
CA PHE A 204 7.13 16.78 -27.58
C PHE A 204 6.95 15.26 -27.50
N LYS A 205 7.60 14.53 -28.40
CA LYS A 205 7.44 13.08 -28.54
C LYS A 205 8.39 12.34 -27.62
N ALA A 206 7.85 11.39 -26.88
CA ALA A 206 8.62 10.45 -26.07
C ALA A 206 9.65 9.70 -26.94
N PRO A 207 10.83 9.34 -26.36
CA PRO A 207 11.79 8.50 -27.06
C PRO A 207 11.17 7.13 -27.35
N SER A 208 11.60 6.49 -28.42
CA SER A 208 11.08 5.16 -28.78
C SER A 208 11.50 4.10 -27.75
N PRO A 209 10.72 3.02 -27.57
CA PRO A 209 11.09 1.93 -26.66
C PRO A 209 12.47 1.33 -26.97
N GLU A 210 12.88 1.28 -28.24
CA GLU A 210 14.20 0.80 -28.64
C GLU A 210 15.33 1.76 -28.20
N GLU A 211 15.16 3.07 -28.37
CA GLU A 211 16.12 4.07 -27.88
C GLU A 211 16.28 3.99 -26.36
N VAL A 212 15.17 3.83 -25.61
CA VAL A 212 15.21 3.66 -24.16
C VAL A 212 15.90 2.34 -23.77
N ARG A 213 15.68 1.27 -24.54
CA ARG A 213 16.33 -0.03 -24.30
C ARG A 213 17.86 0.03 -24.45
N LEU A 214 18.37 0.86 -25.36
CA LEU A 214 19.81 1.08 -25.53
C LEU A 214 20.46 1.75 -24.31
N LEU A 215 19.68 2.44 -23.47
CA LEU A 215 20.17 3.01 -22.21
C LEU A 215 20.34 1.96 -21.10
N GLY A 216 19.75 0.77 -21.26
CA GLY A 216 19.80 -0.31 -20.30
C GLY A 216 18.42 -0.89 -20.01
N ARG A 217 18.36 -2.19 -19.68
CA ARG A 217 17.11 -2.89 -19.40
C ARG A 217 16.41 -2.28 -18.17
N GLY A 218 15.10 -2.06 -18.26
CA GLY A 218 14.29 -1.48 -17.19
C GLY A 218 14.43 0.03 -17.03
N THR A 219 15.11 0.71 -17.97
CA THR A 219 15.23 2.16 -17.94
C THR A 219 13.88 2.82 -18.20
N LYS A 220 13.58 3.87 -17.44
CA LYS A 220 12.44 4.76 -17.63
C LYS A 220 12.95 6.19 -17.76
N ILE A 221 12.36 6.95 -18.67
CA ILE A 221 12.62 8.39 -18.77
C ILE A 221 11.48 9.11 -18.05
N VAL A 222 11.83 10.04 -17.17
CA VAL A 222 10.85 10.77 -16.37
C VAL A 222 11.10 12.28 -16.42
N PHE A 223 10.02 13.03 -16.21
CA PHE A 223 10.09 14.46 -15.93
C PHE A 223 10.56 14.73 -14.49
N SER A 224 10.86 15.98 -14.16
CA SER A 224 11.17 16.42 -12.78
C SER A 224 10.04 16.11 -11.78
N THR A 225 8.80 16.01 -12.25
CA THR A 225 7.62 15.59 -11.47
C THR A 225 7.56 14.09 -11.18
N LYS A 226 8.56 13.31 -11.64
CA LYS A 226 8.62 11.84 -11.61
C LYS A 226 7.57 11.13 -12.49
N GLN A 227 6.80 11.88 -13.28
CA GLN A 227 5.93 11.30 -14.29
C GLN A 227 6.75 10.66 -15.40
N GLU A 228 6.39 9.43 -15.78
CA GLU A 228 7.03 8.72 -16.88
C GLU A 228 6.73 9.39 -18.23
N PHE A 229 7.77 9.61 -19.03
CA PHE A 229 7.68 10.17 -20.36
C PHE A 229 7.67 9.06 -21.41
N ASN A 230 6.51 8.43 -21.56
CA ASN A 230 6.28 7.29 -22.46
C ASN A 230 5.21 7.57 -23.55
N SER A 231 4.65 8.77 -23.56
CA SER A 231 3.68 9.22 -24.55
C SER A 231 3.94 10.69 -24.93
N PRO A 232 3.45 11.16 -26.10
CA PRO A 232 3.61 12.55 -26.50
C PRO A 232 2.95 13.51 -25.50
N VAL A 233 3.64 14.60 -25.19
CA VAL A 233 3.15 15.64 -24.26
C VAL A 233 3.05 16.99 -24.94
N LEU A 234 2.11 17.82 -24.52
CA LEU A 234 2.00 19.19 -25.00
C LEU A 234 2.91 20.11 -24.19
N THR A 235 3.70 20.93 -24.87
CA THR A 235 4.70 21.83 -24.30
C THR A 235 4.63 23.18 -25.00
N LYS A 236 5.30 24.20 -24.48
CA LYS A 236 5.38 25.50 -25.17
C LYS A 236 6.64 25.54 -26.04
N LYS A 237 6.53 26.21 -27.18
CA LYS A 237 7.71 26.50 -28.00
C LYS A 237 8.68 27.38 -27.21
N GLY A 238 9.93 26.94 -27.12
CA GLY A 238 11.00 27.59 -26.35
C GLY A 238 11.18 27.03 -24.93
N ASP A 239 10.30 26.14 -24.46
CA ASP A 239 10.45 25.52 -23.14
C ASP A 239 11.76 24.73 -23.04
N ARG A 240 12.39 24.78 -21.87
CA ARG A 240 13.55 23.97 -21.50
C ARG A 240 13.12 22.85 -20.56
N ILE A 241 13.10 21.64 -21.08
CA ILE A 241 12.63 20.45 -20.37
C ILE A 241 13.82 19.71 -19.78
N GLN A 242 13.77 19.50 -18.46
CA GLN A 242 14.71 18.65 -17.73
C GLN A 242 14.14 17.24 -17.58
N LEU A 243 14.89 16.25 -18.06
CA LEU A 243 14.54 14.83 -17.97
C LEU A 243 15.55 14.08 -17.12
N PHE A 244 15.13 12.92 -16.61
CA PHE A 244 15.95 12.00 -15.83
C PHE A 244 15.77 10.59 -16.37
N ALA A 245 16.85 9.83 -16.42
CA ALA A 245 16.80 8.39 -16.66
C ALA A 245 16.84 7.66 -15.31
N LEU A 246 15.85 6.81 -15.07
CA LEU A 246 15.72 5.96 -13.89
C LEU A 246 15.92 4.51 -14.27
N ARG A 247 16.63 3.75 -13.43
CA ARG A 247 16.77 2.30 -13.57
C ARG A 247 16.90 1.69 -12.17
N ASP A 248 16.13 0.65 -11.91
CA ASP A 248 16.05 0.05 -10.57
C ASP A 248 17.41 -0.40 -10.06
N GLY A 249 17.74 -0.01 -8.82
CA GLY A 249 19.04 -0.27 -8.19
C GLY A 249 20.18 0.69 -8.61
N PHE A 250 19.90 1.67 -9.47
CA PHE A 250 20.88 2.68 -9.89
C PHE A 250 20.42 4.08 -9.50
N GLU A 251 21.39 4.97 -9.35
CA GLU A 251 21.12 6.39 -9.17
C GLU A 251 20.47 7.00 -10.42
N PRO A 252 19.49 7.91 -10.24
CA PRO A 252 18.93 8.69 -11.34
C PRO A 252 20.02 9.43 -12.12
N VAL A 253 20.01 9.32 -13.44
CA VAL A 253 20.91 10.08 -14.31
C VAL A 253 20.19 11.31 -14.83
N ILE A 254 20.75 12.49 -14.54
CA ILE A 254 20.25 13.77 -15.05
C ILE A 254 20.64 13.89 -16.52
N LEU A 255 19.66 14.02 -17.40
CA LEU A 255 19.91 14.17 -18.84
C LEU A 255 20.17 15.63 -19.21
N PRO A 256 20.86 15.93 -20.31
CA PRO A 256 20.97 17.30 -20.80
C PRO A 256 19.59 17.91 -21.05
N PRO A 257 19.35 19.18 -20.67
CA PRO A 257 18.05 19.81 -20.88
C PRO A 257 17.75 19.98 -22.37
N ILE A 258 16.52 19.67 -22.77
CA ILE A 258 16.06 19.74 -24.16
C ILE A 258 15.25 21.02 -24.34
N THR A 259 15.61 21.84 -25.33
CA THR A 259 14.81 23.03 -25.70
C THR A 259 13.84 22.67 -26.82
N ILE A 260 12.57 23.02 -26.66
CA ILE A 260 11.52 22.77 -27.66
C ILE A 260 11.57 23.84 -28.75
N GLN A 261 11.80 23.43 -30.00
CA GLN A 261 11.96 24.34 -31.15
C GLN A 261 10.84 24.19 -32.17
N GLU A 262 10.33 22.99 -32.35
CA GLU A 262 9.34 22.65 -33.37
C GLU A 262 8.27 21.68 -32.86
N ASP A 263 7.12 21.68 -33.54
CA ASP A 263 6.04 20.74 -33.27
C ASP A 263 6.46 19.32 -33.71
N GLY A 264 6.18 18.33 -32.86
CA GLY A 264 6.58 16.94 -33.11
C GLY A 264 8.03 16.62 -32.85
N GLN A 265 8.78 17.53 -32.21
CA GLN A 265 10.18 17.30 -31.86
C GLN A 265 10.33 15.99 -31.09
N LYS A 266 11.23 15.13 -31.55
CA LYS A 266 11.53 13.85 -30.90
C LYS A 266 12.51 14.06 -29.76
N CYS A 267 12.27 13.39 -28.64
CA CYS A 267 13.26 13.26 -27.59
C CYS A 267 14.40 12.34 -28.06
N PHE A 268 15.58 12.91 -28.27
CA PHE A 268 16.79 12.15 -28.54
C PHE A 268 17.68 12.13 -27.30
N ILE A 269 18.11 10.95 -26.90
CA ILE A 269 19.01 10.73 -25.76
C ILE A 269 20.21 9.98 -26.29
N ASP A 270 21.40 10.58 -26.23
CA ASP A 270 22.64 9.88 -26.59
C ASP A 270 22.99 8.87 -25.48
N PRO A 271 23.01 7.56 -25.76
CA PRO A 271 23.31 6.54 -24.75
C PRO A 271 24.67 6.73 -24.08
N ARG A 272 25.64 7.36 -24.76
CA ARG A 272 26.98 7.63 -24.22
C ARG A 272 26.98 8.65 -23.09
N THR A 273 25.94 9.49 -23.01
CA THR A 273 25.76 10.47 -21.93
C THR A 273 25.19 9.83 -20.67
N VAL A 274 24.59 8.64 -20.77
CA VAL A 274 23.95 7.95 -19.65
C VAL A 274 24.95 6.99 -19.01
N LYS A 275 25.58 7.44 -17.92
CA LYS A 275 26.50 6.64 -17.13
C LYS A 275 25.86 6.23 -15.82
N TRP A 276 25.49 4.97 -15.72
CA TRP A 276 24.83 4.42 -14.53
C TRP A 276 25.80 4.21 -13.38
N LYS A 277 25.37 4.60 -12.19
CA LYS A 277 26.03 4.27 -10.93
C LYS A 277 25.14 3.36 -10.09
N LYS A 278 25.61 2.16 -9.77
CA LYS A 278 24.89 1.24 -8.88
C LYS A 278 25.15 1.65 -7.44
N ARG A 279 24.08 1.71 -6.66
CA ARG A 279 24.16 1.92 -5.21
C ARG A 279 24.46 0.58 -4.56
N ILE A 280 25.58 0.46 -3.85
CA ILE A 280 25.96 -0.74 -3.11
C ILE A 280 25.85 -0.45 -1.61
N ASN A 281 25.13 -1.31 -0.90
CA ASN A 281 24.88 -1.21 0.54
C ASN A 281 25.47 -2.43 1.26
N PRO A 282 26.00 -2.28 2.50
CA PRO A 282 26.44 -3.39 3.33
C PRO A 282 25.40 -4.52 3.50
N SER A 283 24.11 -4.19 3.52
CA SER A 283 23.02 -5.16 3.61
C SER A 283 22.93 -6.14 2.43
N MET A 284 23.60 -5.84 1.31
CA MET A 284 23.72 -6.75 0.18
C MET A 284 24.67 -7.93 0.47
N PHE A 285 25.37 -7.94 1.60
CA PHE A 285 26.35 -8.94 1.96
C PHE A 285 25.99 -9.58 3.29
N THR A 286 25.94 -10.92 3.31
CA THR A 286 25.75 -11.70 4.53
C THR A 286 26.89 -12.67 4.67
N VAL A 287 27.51 -12.70 5.85
CA VAL A 287 28.72 -13.48 6.08
C VAL A 287 28.48 -14.47 7.20
N TYR A 288 28.78 -15.73 6.92
CA TYR A 288 28.57 -16.87 7.81
C TYR A 288 29.90 -17.55 8.14
N ASN A 289 29.90 -18.32 9.22
CA ASN A 289 30.95 -19.30 9.48
C ASN A 289 30.60 -20.66 8.84
N ARG A 290 31.50 -21.65 8.97
CA ARG A 290 31.26 -23.01 8.42
C ARG A 290 30.05 -23.75 9.01
N ASN A 291 29.57 -23.33 10.18
CA ASN A 291 28.39 -23.88 10.84
C ASN A 291 27.11 -23.12 10.46
N HIS A 292 27.20 -22.21 9.48
CA HIS A 292 26.11 -21.31 9.05
C HIS A 292 25.61 -20.33 10.12
N GLU A 293 26.43 -20.03 11.13
CA GLU A 293 26.13 -18.95 12.07
C GLU A 293 26.61 -17.62 11.47
N LYS A 294 25.76 -16.60 11.56
CA LYS A 294 26.06 -15.25 11.05
C LYS A 294 27.18 -14.60 11.86
N ILE A 295 28.08 -13.90 11.18
CA ILE A 295 29.17 -13.12 11.80
C ILE A 295 28.76 -11.64 11.78
N GLU A 296 28.73 -10.99 12.95
CA GLU A 296 28.25 -9.59 13.07
C GLU A 296 29.38 -8.55 12.88
N ASP A 297 30.61 -8.83 13.33
CA ASP A 297 31.76 -7.90 13.26
C ASP A 297 32.57 -8.05 11.95
N VAL A 298 31.90 -7.92 10.80
CA VAL A 298 32.57 -8.08 9.49
C VAL A 298 32.85 -6.74 8.85
N ARG A 299 34.12 -6.48 8.56
CA ARG A 299 34.54 -5.38 7.68
C ARG A 299 34.46 -5.80 6.22
N ILE A 300 33.75 -5.01 5.43
CA ILE A 300 33.56 -5.21 4.00
C ILE A 300 34.18 -4.03 3.26
N SER A 301 35.01 -4.31 2.27
CA SER A 301 35.57 -3.30 1.38
C SER A 301 35.37 -3.68 -0.07
N ILE A 302 35.04 -2.70 -0.91
CA ILE A 302 34.80 -2.87 -2.35
C ILE A 302 35.77 -1.97 -3.11
N ASN A 303 36.59 -2.56 -3.98
CA ASN A 303 37.67 -1.88 -4.70
C ASN A 303 38.55 -1.02 -3.77
N GLY A 304 38.78 -1.50 -2.54
CA GLY A 304 39.58 -0.81 -1.51
C GLY A 304 38.83 0.22 -0.67
N THR A 305 37.55 0.49 -0.94
CA THR A 305 36.71 1.41 -0.14
C THR A 305 35.93 0.63 0.91
N ASP A 306 36.09 0.96 2.19
CA ASP A 306 35.34 0.36 3.30
C ASP A 306 33.87 0.82 3.28
N ILE A 307 32.93 -0.11 3.49
CA ILE A 307 31.49 0.18 3.50
C ILE A 307 30.81 -0.17 4.83
N THR A 308 31.54 -0.75 5.78
CA THR A 308 31.02 -1.50 6.95
C THR A 308 30.04 -0.72 7.83
N ASN A 309 30.22 0.60 8.00
CA ASN A 309 29.43 1.42 8.92
C ASN A 309 28.21 2.07 8.25
N GLY A 310 27.46 1.30 7.44
CA GLY A 310 26.32 1.81 6.67
C GLY A 310 26.71 2.82 5.58
N GLN A 311 28.00 2.87 5.23
CA GLN A 311 28.49 3.73 4.15
C GLN A 311 28.10 3.14 2.81
N GLU A 312 27.46 3.95 1.98
CA GLU A 312 27.04 3.54 0.66
C GLU A 312 28.09 3.95 -0.35
N VAL A 313 28.36 3.04 -1.28
CA VAL A 313 29.30 3.31 -2.38
C VAL A 313 28.56 3.26 -3.70
N PHE A 314 28.86 4.26 -4.52
CA PHE A 314 28.33 4.37 -5.87
C PHE A 314 29.42 3.97 -6.86
N LEU A 315 29.24 2.84 -7.51
CA LEU A 315 30.17 2.32 -8.51
C LEU A 315 29.56 2.45 -9.90
N TYR A 316 30.38 2.76 -10.91
CA TYR A 316 29.91 2.73 -12.29
C TYR A 316 29.57 1.28 -12.68
N GLU A 317 28.60 1.14 -13.59
CA GLU A 317 28.14 -0.19 -14.05
C GLU A 317 29.30 -1.07 -14.55
N GLU A 318 30.29 -0.48 -15.22
CA GLU A 318 31.48 -1.18 -15.72
C GLU A 318 32.33 -1.75 -14.56
N ASP A 319 32.55 -0.95 -13.51
CA ASP A 319 33.32 -1.34 -12.33
C ASP A 319 32.61 -2.43 -11.51
N CYS A 320 31.27 -2.42 -11.49
CA CYS A 320 30.48 -3.43 -10.79
C CYS A 320 30.65 -4.83 -11.37
N ARG A 321 30.98 -4.99 -12.67
CA ARG A 321 31.05 -6.30 -13.33
C ARG A 321 32.17 -7.19 -12.78
N GLN A 322 33.26 -6.58 -12.31
CA GLN A 322 34.42 -7.27 -11.75
C GLN A 322 34.94 -6.55 -10.50
N ALA A 323 34.02 -6.10 -9.64
CA ALA A 323 34.40 -5.43 -8.40
C ALA A 323 35.13 -6.43 -7.48
N THR A 324 36.21 -5.97 -6.87
CA THR A 324 36.97 -6.74 -5.89
C THR A 324 36.36 -6.50 -4.52
N VAL A 325 35.80 -7.55 -3.91
CA VAL A 325 35.19 -7.48 -2.59
C VAL A 325 36.05 -8.25 -1.60
N LYS A 326 36.39 -7.59 -0.50
CA LYS A 326 37.21 -8.13 0.58
C LYS A 326 36.45 -8.08 1.89
N TYR A 327 36.46 -9.20 2.59
CA TYR A 327 35.82 -9.43 3.88
C TYR A 327 36.89 -9.69 4.94
N SER A 328 36.75 -9.09 6.11
CA SER A 328 37.64 -9.32 7.24
C SER A 328 36.86 -9.28 8.54
N ALA A 329 37.05 -10.26 9.41
CA ALA A 329 36.41 -10.32 10.72
C ALA A 329 37.42 -10.78 11.79
N PRO A 330 37.24 -10.39 13.06
CA PRO A 330 38.08 -10.88 14.17
C PRO A 330 38.08 -12.41 14.23
N ASP A 331 39.24 -13.04 14.41
CA ASP A 331 39.41 -14.50 14.47
C ASP A 331 39.15 -15.29 13.17
N TYR A 332 38.90 -14.60 12.05
CA TYR A 332 38.73 -15.20 10.73
C TYR A 332 39.86 -14.81 9.77
N GLU A 333 40.14 -15.67 8.79
CA GLU A 333 41.03 -15.35 7.68
C GLU A 333 40.34 -14.36 6.72
N PRO A 334 41.00 -13.25 6.33
CA PRO A 334 40.44 -12.36 5.31
C PRO A 334 40.19 -13.12 4.01
N PHE A 335 39.06 -12.82 3.37
CA PHE A 335 38.70 -13.41 2.09
C PHE A 335 38.51 -12.31 1.06
N GLU A 336 39.09 -12.49 -0.12
CA GLU A 336 39.04 -11.51 -1.21
C GLU A 336 38.74 -12.22 -2.52
N HIS A 337 37.78 -11.69 -3.28
CA HIS A 337 37.43 -12.23 -4.59
C HIS A 337 36.82 -11.17 -5.50
N LYS A 338 36.82 -11.45 -6.81
CA LYS A 338 36.08 -10.64 -7.78
C LYS A 338 34.64 -11.13 -7.87
N ARG A 339 33.69 -10.20 -7.92
CA ARG A 339 32.26 -10.49 -8.05
C ARG A 339 31.60 -9.50 -9.00
N ASN A 340 30.58 -9.97 -9.72
CA ASN A 340 29.65 -9.11 -10.42
C ASN A 340 28.60 -8.59 -9.43
N LEU A 341 28.71 -7.32 -9.05
CA LEU A 341 27.79 -6.64 -8.14
C LEU A 341 26.54 -6.10 -8.85
N LEU A 342 26.38 -6.30 -10.17
CA LEU A 342 25.17 -5.90 -10.89
C LEU A 342 23.96 -6.78 -10.57
N LEU A 343 24.19 -8.01 -10.11
CA LEU A 343 23.13 -8.90 -9.66
C LEU A 343 22.51 -8.36 -8.36
N ASN A 344 21.19 -8.44 -8.21
CA ASN A 344 20.46 -7.98 -7.01
C ASN A 344 20.29 -9.11 -5.99
N GLU A 345 21.22 -10.06 -5.97
CA GLU A 345 21.21 -11.19 -5.06
C GLU A 345 22.01 -10.86 -3.81
N ILE A 346 21.53 -11.32 -2.65
CA ILE A 346 22.29 -11.25 -1.40
C ILE A 346 23.57 -12.06 -1.59
N CYS A 347 24.70 -11.42 -1.32
CA CYS A 347 26.01 -12.02 -1.41
C CYS A 347 26.31 -12.79 -0.12
N GLU A 348 26.04 -14.09 -0.14
CA GLU A 348 26.42 -14.99 0.96
C GLU A 348 27.88 -15.45 0.83
N ILE A 349 28.64 -15.32 1.92
CA ILE A 349 30.06 -15.70 2.00
C ILE A 349 30.33 -16.49 3.27
N ILE A 350 31.15 -17.53 3.17
CA ILE A 350 31.59 -18.33 4.32
C ILE A 350 33.05 -18.01 4.64
N LEU A 351 33.32 -17.52 5.85
CA LEU A 351 34.68 -17.28 6.33
C LEU A 351 35.22 -18.45 7.15
N ASN A 352 36.52 -18.72 6.99
CA ASN A 352 37.23 -19.73 7.76
C ASN A 352 37.87 -19.10 9.01
N ARG A 353 37.71 -19.76 10.16
CA ARG A 353 38.43 -19.35 11.37
C ARG A 353 39.93 -19.50 11.18
N LYS A 354 40.66 -18.48 11.61
CA LYS A 354 42.13 -18.46 11.64
C LYS A 354 42.63 -19.49 12.64
N VAL A 355 43.64 -20.27 12.25
CA VAL A 355 44.36 -21.13 13.20
C VAL A 355 45.15 -20.23 14.14
N LYS A 356 44.86 -20.32 15.44
CA LYS A 356 45.64 -19.66 16.48
C LYS A 356 46.62 -20.68 17.07
N SER A 357 47.79 -20.19 17.48
CA SER A 357 48.77 -20.96 18.22
C SER A 357 48.95 -20.30 19.58
N TYR A 358 48.87 -21.08 20.66
CA TYR A 358 49.03 -20.62 22.03
C TYR A 358 50.13 -21.44 22.71
N GLN A 359 51.14 -20.75 23.22
CA GLN A 359 52.27 -21.37 23.93
C GLN A 359 52.11 -21.15 25.43
N THR A 360 52.25 -22.21 26.21
CA THR A 360 52.14 -22.17 27.67
C THR A 360 52.98 -23.25 28.34
N THR A 361 53.14 -23.15 29.66
CA THR A 361 53.85 -24.13 30.47
C THR A 361 52.84 -24.93 31.29
N ILE A 362 52.93 -26.26 31.27
CA ILE A 362 52.05 -27.17 32.02
C ILE A 362 52.83 -27.93 33.09
N GLU A 363 52.20 -28.21 34.23
CA GLU A 363 52.72 -29.16 35.22
C GLU A 363 52.39 -30.60 34.81
N LEU A 364 53.44 -31.41 34.64
CA LEU A 364 53.32 -32.84 34.34
C LEU A 364 53.04 -33.64 35.61
N ALA A 365 52.55 -34.88 35.45
CA ALA A 365 52.23 -35.78 36.56
C ALA A 365 53.40 -36.08 37.53
N ASN A 366 54.64 -35.84 37.09
CA ASN A 366 55.85 -35.98 37.91
C ASN A 366 56.25 -34.68 38.64
N GLY A 367 55.42 -33.64 38.59
CA GLY A 367 55.69 -32.32 39.17
C GLY A 367 56.70 -31.48 38.40
N LYS A 368 57.16 -31.92 37.21
CA LYS A 368 58.04 -31.12 36.34
C LYS A 368 57.24 -30.29 35.36
N HIS A 369 57.83 -29.19 34.89
CA HIS A 369 57.22 -28.32 33.89
C HIS A 369 57.61 -28.72 32.46
N ALA A 370 56.67 -28.58 31.53
CA ALA A 370 56.91 -28.72 30.10
C ALA A 370 56.28 -27.57 29.33
N GLU A 371 56.91 -27.18 28.22
CA GLU A 371 56.31 -26.25 27.26
C GLU A 371 55.31 -27.00 26.38
N MET A 372 54.15 -26.38 26.16
CA MET A 372 53.09 -26.87 25.32
C MET A 372 52.69 -25.80 24.32
N THR A 373 52.63 -26.18 23.05
CA THR A 373 52.03 -25.37 22.00
C THR A 373 50.70 -26.00 21.60
N LEU A 374 49.61 -25.24 21.73
CA LEU A 374 48.28 -25.64 21.30
C LEU A 374 47.93 -24.89 20.03
N GLU A 375 47.63 -25.61 18.97
CA GLU A 375 47.14 -25.04 17.71
C GLU A 375 45.70 -25.44 17.49
N SER A 376 44.81 -24.46 17.38
CA SER A 376 43.41 -24.74 17.08
C SER A 376 42.68 -23.49 16.57
N LYS A 377 41.66 -23.73 15.75
CA LYS A 377 40.71 -22.71 15.26
C LYS A 377 39.71 -22.26 16.33
N TYR A 378 39.68 -22.95 17.47
CA TYR A 378 38.71 -22.74 18.56
C TYR A 378 39.36 -22.21 19.83
N LEU A 379 40.63 -21.82 19.78
CA LEU A 379 41.27 -21.17 20.93
C LEU A 379 40.57 -19.84 21.23
N SER A 380 40.13 -19.70 22.47
CA SER A 380 39.60 -18.44 23.00
C SER A 380 40.65 -17.34 22.90
N SER A 381 40.21 -16.13 22.59
CA SER A 381 41.02 -14.91 22.71
C SER A 381 41.00 -14.32 24.13
N LYS A 382 40.12 -14.83 25.02
CA LYS A 382 40.05 -14.44 26.43
C LYS A 382 41.11 -15.20 27.23
N TYR A 383 41.59 -14.59 28.33
CA TYR A 383 42.63 -15.07 29.25
C TYR A 383 42.26 -16.35 30.05
N ASP A 384 41.38 -17.20 29.50
CA ASP A 384 40.94 -18.45 30.13
C ASP A 384 41.87 -19.60 29.75
N SER A 385 41.93 -20.62 30.61
CA SER A 385 42.69 -21.83 30.33
C SER A 385 42.25 -22.47 29.01
N PRO A 386 43.17 -22.79 28.09
CA PRO A 386 42.84 -23.45 26.84
C PRO A 386 42.40 -24.92 27.02
N LEU A 387 42.60 -25.51 28.21
CA LEU A 387 42.25 -26.89 28.51
C LEU A 387 41.18 -26.96 29.60
N ARG A 388 40.11 -27.72 29.32
CA ARG A 388 39.02 -27.93 30.27
C ARG A 388 39.51 -28.63 31.54
N GLY A 389 39.16 -28.09 32.71
CA GLY A 389 39.56 -28.63 34.01
C GLY A 389 40.95 -28.19 34.46
N TYR A 390 41.62 -27.34 33.69
CA TYR A 390 42.86 -26.69 34.07
C TYR A 390 42.62 -25.20 34.30
N GLU A 391 43.41 -24.60 35.19
CA GLU A 391 43.43 -23.17 35.46
C GLU A 391 44.86 -22.64 35.44
N PHE A 392 45.02 -21.34 35.20
CA PHE A 392 46.32 -20.69 35.33
C PHE A 392 46.56 -20.38 36.80
N GLU A 393 47.62 -20.94 37.37
CA GLU A 393 48.14 -20.53 38.66
C GLU A 393 49.43 -19.74 38.43
N GLU A 394 49.58 -18.62 39.15
CA GLU A 394 50.81 -17.84 39.14
C GLU A 394 51.79 -18.44 40.16
N GLU A 395 52.98 -18.83 39.68
CA GLU A 395 54.05 -19.21 40.59
C GLU A 395 54.64 -17.97 41.28
N ASN A 396 55.33 -18.19 42.40
CA ASN A 396 56.00 -17.14 43.18
C ASN A 396 57.00 -16.26 42.39
N HIS A 397 57.33 -16.64 41.15
CA HIS A 397 58.20 -15.91 40.22
C HIS A 397 57.44 -15.19 39.08
N GLY A 398 56.09 -15.17 39.10
CA GLY A 398 55.25 -14.48 38.11
C GLY A 398 54.97 -15.25 36.82
N ASN A 399 55.46 -16.48 36.68
CA ASN A 399 55.17 -17.33 35.53
C ASN A 399 53.81 -18.01 35.71
N LYS A 400 52.94 -17.90 34.69
CA LYS A 400 51.64 -18.58 34.66
C LYS A 400 51.82 -20.02 34.20
N VAL A 401 51.55 -20.96 35.10
CA VAL A 401 51.62 -22.40 34.82
C VAL A 401 50.21 -22.97 34.80
N LEU A 402 49.92 -23.80 33.80
CA LEU A 402 48.65 -24.50 33.70
C LEU A 402 48.63 -25.68 34.66
N ARG A 403 47.72 -25.65 35.64
CA ARG A 403 47.55 -26.70 36.66
C ARG A 403 46.13 -27.23 36.67
N MET A 404 45.96 -28.49 37.08
CA MET A 404 44.63 -29.10 37.12
C MET A 404 43.82 -28.48 38.26
N SER A 405 42.62 -28.00 37.96
CA SER A 405 41.84 -27.23 38.92
C SER A 405 41.42 -28.09 40.11
N SER A 406 41.70 -27.58 41.31
CA SER A 406 41.35 -28.26 42.57
C SER A 406 39.84 -28.50 42.68
N TRP A 407 39.03 -27.58 42.17
CA TRP A 407 37.57 -27.69 42.17
C TRP A 407 37.05 -28.88 41.33
N PHE A 408 37.68 -29.13 40.18
CA PHE A 408 37.29 -30.24 39.30
C PHE A 408 37.48 -31.61 39.98
N VAL A 409 38.58 -31.77 40.73
CA VAL A 409 38.89 -32.98 41.49
C VAL A 409 37.91 -33.17 42.66
N TRP A 410 37.60 -32.10 43.39
CA TRP A 410 36.65 -32.16 44.50
C TRP A 410 35.24 -32.55 44.05
N LYS A 411 34.78 -32.05 42.91
CA LYS A 411 33.45 -32.39 42.37
C LYS A 411 33.29 -33.89 42.14
N GLN A 412 34.31 -34.57 41.61
CA GLN A 412 34.26 -36.02 41.38
C GLN A 412 34.26 -36.83 42.68
N ARG A 413 35.05 -36.40 43.67
CA ARG A 413 35.10 -37.04 45.00
C ARG A 413 33.80 -36.88 45.77
N LEU A 414 33.10 -35.76 45.60
CA LEU A 414 31.79 -35.49 46.22
C LEU A 414 30.71 -36.49 45.75
N TRP A 415 30.68 -36.83 44.45
CA TRP A 415 29.76 -37.85 43.91
C TRP A 415 30.04 -39.24 44.50
N GLY A 416 31.31 -39.59 44.67
CA GLY A 416 31.70 -40.84 45.34
C GLY A 416 31.25 -40.89 46.80
N PHE A 417 31.33 -39.76 47.51
CA PHE A 417 30.85 -39.63 48.89
C PHE A 417 29.33 -39.84 48.99
N PHE A 418 28.54 -39.21 48.10
CA PHE A 418 27.09 -39.40 48.09
C PHE A 418 26.67 -40.83 47.74
N ALA A 419 27.39 -41.49 46.83
CA ALA A 419 27.14 -42.90 46.51
C ALA A 419 27.39 -43.82 47.72
N ALA A 420 28.47 -43.59 48.48
CA ALA A 420 28.75 -44.35 49.69
C ALA A 420 27.66 -44.14 50.76
N LEU A 421 27.17 -42.90 50.91
CA LEU A 421 26.09 -42.57 51.84
C LEU A 421 24.79 -43.31 51.51
N ALA A 422 24.45 -43.45 50.22
CA ALA A 422 23.29 -44.19 49.76
C ALA A 422 23.37 -45.70 50.10
N VAL A 423 24.56 -46.29 49.99
CA VAL A 423 24.78 -47.69 50.38
C VAL A 423 24.57 -47.90 51.88
N VAL A 424 25.05 -46.98 52.71
CA VAL A 424 24.83 -47.04 54.17
C VAL A 424 23.33 -46.98 54.51
N MET A 425 22.58 -46.09 53.87
CA MET A 425 21.12 -46.00 54.05
C MET A 425 20.39 -47.29 53.65
N LEU A 426 20.84 -47.96 52.59
CA LEU A 426 20.29 -49.27 52.17
C LEU A 426 20.55 -50.37 53.19
N ILE A 427 21.74 -50.38 53.82
CA ILE A 427 22.07 -51.33 54.89
C ILE A 427 21.18 -51.09 56.12
N ILE A 428 20.97 -49.83 56.49
CA ILE A 428 20.07 -49.47 57.60
C ILE A 428 18.63 -49.91 57.30
N ALA A 429 18.14 -49.67 56.07
CA ALA A 429 16.81 -50.09 55.65
C ALA A 429 16.66 -51.62 55.66
N TYR A 430 17.69 -52.35 55.23
CA TYR A 430 17.72 -53.80 55.27
C TYR A 430 17.66 -54.34 56.71
N ALA A 431 18.45 -53.79 57.63
CA ALA A 431 18.42 -54.19 59.03
C ALA A 431 17.07 -53.90 59.70
N ALA A 432 16.44 -52.76 59.37
CA ALA A 432 15.10 -52.43 59.85
C ALA A 432 14.03 -53.37 59.29
N PHE A 433 14.19 -53.81 58.03
CA PHE A 433 13.29 -54.77 57.40
C PHE A 433 13.45 -56.19 57.96
N ASP A 434 14.68 -56.61 58.28
CA ASP A 434 14.97 -57.89 58.93
C ASP A 434 14.35 -57.97 60.33
N ALA A 435 14.53 -56.92 61.15
CA ALA A 435 13.90 -56.82 62.47
C ALA A 435 12.35 -56.77 62.39
N TRP A 436 11.79 -56.28 61.29
CA TRP A 436 10.34 -56.28 61.07
C TRP A 436 9.80 -57.68 60.74
N LEU A 437 10.55 -58.49 59.99
CA LEU A 437 10.18 -59.88 59.66
C LEU A 437 10.11 -60.80 60.89
N ASP A 438 10.88 -60.53 61.95
CA ASP A 438 10.83 -61.29 63.20
C ASP A 438 9.50 -61.17 63.95
N THR A 439 8.68 -60.16 63.65
CA THR A 439 7.39 -59.91 64.33
C THR A 439 6.19 -60.10 63.41
N HIS A 440 6.42 -60.35 62.12
CA HIS A 440 5.39 -60.41 61.08
C HIS A 440 5.74 -61.48 60.05
N HIS A 441 4.93 -62.54 59.95
CA HIS A 441 5.09 -63.52 58.88
C HIS A 441 4.11 -63.25 57.72
N PHE A 442 4.57 -63.50 56.50
CA PHE A 442 3.80 -63.24 55.29
C PHE A 442 2.68 -64.26 55.10
N LYS A 443 1.46 -63.76 54.85
CA LYS A 443 0.32 -64.58 54.45
C LYS A 443 -0.24 -64.16 53.10
N PHE A 444 -0.76 -65.11 52.34
CA PHE A 444 -1.42 -64.84 51.06
C PHE A 444 -2.86 -64.34 51.32
N GLY A 445 -3.08 -63.02 51.22
CA GLY A 445 -4.34 -62.32 51.51
C GLY A 445 -4.07 -60.85 51.88
N LEU A 446 -5.09 -59.99 51.98
CA LEU A 446 -4.89 -58.59 52.41
C LEU A 446 -5.33 -58.41 53.88
N PRO A 447 -4.50 -57.80 54.76
CA PRO A 447 -3.10 -57.42 54.51
C PRO A 447 -2.19 -58.67 54.41
N PRO A 448 -1.11 -58.62 53.61
CA PRO A 448 -0.24 -59.76 53.31
C PRO A 448 0.76 -60.07 54.43
N TRP A 449 0.43 -59.72 55.67
CA TRP A 449 1.21 -60.00 56.86
C TRP A 449 0.29 -60.21 58.06
N GLU A 450 0.74 -60.99 59.03
CA GLU A 450 0.04 -61.22 60.30
C GLU A 450 1.06 -61.12 61.44
N GLU A 451 0.71 -60.39 62.50
CA GLU A 451 1.55 -60.26 63.69
C GLU A 451 1.40 -61.52 64.56
N ASP A 452 2.51 -62.12 64.97
CA ASP A 452 2.50 -63.23 65.91
C ASP A 452 2.19 -62.71 67.33
N ARG A 453 0.91 -62.74 67.74
CA ARG A 453 0.48 -62.38 69.10
C ARG A 453 0.05 -63.62 69.92
N PRO A 454 0.49 -63.77 71.18
CA PRO A 454 0.26 -64.95 72.01
C PRO A 454 -1.20 -65.15 72.43
N ALA A 455 -1.56 -66.40 72.74
CA ALA A 455 -2.92 -66.86 73.04
C ALA A 455 -3.62 -66.15 74.22
N GLN A 456 -4.94 -65.99 74.05
CA GLN A 456 -5.92 -65.23 74.82
C GLN A 456 -5.95 -65.46 76.34
N GLN A 457 -6.40 -64.41 77.07
CA GLN A 457 -7.34 -64.60 78.18
C GLN A 457 -8.36 -63.44 78.22
N TYR A 458 -9.64 -63.78 78.04
CA TYR A 458 -10.79 -62.89 78.25
C TYR A 458 -11.16 -62.82 79.74
N ASN A 459 -11.53 -61.62 80.21
CA ASN A 459 -12.52 -61.34 81.27
C ASN A 459 -12.91 -59.85 81.10
N LEU A 460 -14.14 -59.50 80.71
CA LEU A 460 -15.44 -59.46 81.41
C LEU A 460 -15.75 -58.05 81.92
N GLU A 461 -17.01 -57.64 81.70
CA GLU A 461 -17.72 -56.43 82.21
C GLU A 461 -17.36 -55.11 81.50
N GLY A 462 -18.27 -54.23 81.10
CA GLY A 462 -19.71 -54.12 81.36
C GLY A 462 -20.06 -52.62 81.50
N SER A 463 -20.88 -52.12 80.56
CA SER A 463 -21.83 -50.98 80.67
C SER A 463 -21.37 -49.51 80.80
N THR A 464 -21.87 -48.73 79.82
CA THR A 464 -22.59 -47.43 79.88
C THR A 464 -21.93 -46.10 80.25
N GLU A 465 -22.11 -45.16 79.29
CA GLU A 465 -22.62 -43.79 79.43
C GLU A 465 -21.72 -42.58 79.75
N THR A 466 -22.12 -41.47 79.08
CA THR A 466 -21.90 -40.03 79.33
C THR A 466 -20.51 -39.44 79.04
N ASP A 467 -20.34 -38.53 78.08
CA ASP A 467 -20.86 -37.14 77.91
C ASP A 467 -19.89 -36.09 78.49
N ASP A 468 -19.98 -34.89 77.94
CA ASP A 468 -19.28 -33.63 78.23
C ASP A 468 -17.86 -33.44 77.64
N SER A 469 -17.65 -32.61 76.61
CA SER A 469 -17.77 -31.12 76.55
C SER A 469 -16.53 -30.43 77.15
N ILE A 470 -16.02 -29.27 76.73
CA ILE A 470 -16.31 -28.32 75.66
C ILE A 470 -15.13 -27.29 75.65
N GLN A 471 -14.84 -26.70 74.49
CA GLN A 471 -14.24 -25.37 74.23
C GLN A 471 -12.84 -24.98 74.76
N ASN A 472 -11.99 -24.52 73.84
CA ASN A 472 -11.90 -23.10 73.43
C ASN A 472 -10.98 -22.95 72.20
N GLN A 473 -11.51 -22.44 71.08
CA GLN A 473 -11.30 -21.08 70.53
C GLN A 473 -9.87 -20.84 70.00
N ALA A 474 -9.73 -20.76 68.66
CA ALA A 474 -9.63 -19.51 67.88
C ALA A 474 -8.17 -19.00 67.88
N ASP A 475 -7.52 -18.63 66.78
CA ASP A 475 -8.05 -17.88 65.66
C ASP A 475 -7.16 -17.95 64.40
N ASN A 476 -7.82 -17.82 63.24
CA ASN A 476 -7.39 -17.24 61.96
C ASN A 476 -6.34 -17.91 61.06
N GLN A 477 -6.90 -18.62 60.07
CA GLN A 477 -6.55 -18.58 58.66
C GLN A 477 -6.47 -17.14 58.13
N VAL A 478 -5.51 -16.86 57.24
CA VAL A 478 -5.80 -16.49 55.84
C VAL A 478 -4.65 -17.02 54.98
N GLU A 479 -4.88 -18.03 54.15
CA GLU A 479 -4.52 -17.93 52.73
C GLU A 479 -5.30 -18.97 51.91
N SER A 480 -6.05 -18.40 50.99
CA SER A 480 -7.00 -19.02 50.09
C SER A 480 -6.28 -19.46 48.82
N GLY A 481 -6.76 -20.57 48.26
CA GLY A 481 -6.80 -20.73 46.80
C GLY A 481 -5.71 -21.63 46.23
N GLN A 482 -6.10 -22.88 45.98
CA GLN A 482 -5.48 -23.70 44.95
C GLN A 482 -5.43 -22.92 43.64
N ASN A 483 -4.23 -22.61 43.15
CA ASN A 483 -4.00 -22.24 41.76
C ASN A 483 -3.05 -23.26 41.14
N GLY A 484 -3.56 -23.96 40.12
CA GLY A 484 -2.77 -24.86 39.30
C GLY A 484 -1.73 -24.08 38.51
N THR A 485 -0.47 -24.47 38.66
CA THR A 485 0.63 -24.02 37.79
C THR A 485 0.38 -24.55 36.38
N ALA A 486 0.01 -23.64 35.48
CA ALA A 486 -0.10 -23.90 34.05
C ALA A 486 1.28 -24.19 33.45
N ASP A 487 1.34 -25.21 32.60
CA ASP A 487 2.50 -25.58 31.81
C ASP A 487 2.86 -24.43 30.84
N ILE A 488 4.03 -23.81 31.02
CA ILE A 488 4.44 -22.59 30.29
C ILE A 488 5.31 -22.97 29.08
N SER A 489 4.75 -23.78 28.18
CA SER A 489 5.39 -24.22 26.93
C SER A 489 4.80 -23.54 25.70
N LEU A 490 5.55 -23.50 24.58
CA LEU A 490 5.08 -22.97 23.29
C LEU A 490 3.77 -23.63 22.81
N ASP A 491 3.58 -24.93 23.08
CA ASP A 491 2.36 -25.64 22.74
C ASP A 491 1.17 -25.18 23.62
N ALA A 492 1.40 -24.79 24.88
CA ALA A 492 0.39 -24.19 25.74
C ALA A 492 0.01 -22.76 25.28
N ALA A 493 0.99 -21.98 24.82
CA ALA A 493 0.76 -20.67 24.22
C ALA A 493 -0.09 -20.77 22.93
N ILE A 494 0.23 -21.73 22.04
CA ILE A 494 -0.56 -21.99 20.83
C ILE A 494 -1.99 -22.42 21.18
N LYS A 495 -2.15 -23.28 22.20
CA LYS A 495 -3.47 -23.71 22.67
C LYS A 495 -4.29 -22.52 23.22
N TYR A 496 -3.65 -21.57 23.89
CA TYR A 496 -4.29 -20.32 24.30
C TYR A 496 -4.77 -19.50 23.09
N LEU A 497 -3.91 -19.28 22.09
CA LEU A 497 -4.26 -18.50 20.89
C LEU A 497 -5.43 -19.11 20.10
N ASP A 498 -5.43 -20.44 19.92
CA ASP A 498 -6.47 -21.13 19.15
C ASP A 498 -7.77 -21.34 19.95
N GLY A 499 -7.68 -21.36 21.29
CA GLY A 499 -8.80 -21.54 22.20
C GLY A 499 -9.60 -20.27 22.51
N ASN A 500 -9.04 -19.08 22.26
CA ASN A 500 -9.64 -17.79 22.62
C ASN A 500 -9.93 -16.94 21.38
N SER A 501 -11.13 -16.33 21.35
CA SER A 501 -11.57 -15.42 20.27
C SER A 501 -11.17 -13.96 20.50
N THR A 502 -10.78 -13.62 21.73
CA THR A 502 -10.27 -12.31 22.14
C THR A 502 -8.95 -12.55 22.85
N TRP A 503 -7.90 -11.85 22.44
CA TRP A 503 -6.58 -11.97 23.03
C TRP A 503 -6.29 -10.73 23.88
N THR A 504 -5.97 -10.94 25.15
CA THR A 504 -5.64 -9.86 26.08
C THR A 504 -4.12 -9.76 26.23
N LYS A 505 -3.61 -8.54 26.41
CA LYS A 505 -2.18 -8.31 26.66
C LYS A 505 -1.69 -9.07 27.89
N SER A 506 -2.42 -8.97 29.00
CA SER A 506 -2.06 -9.62 30.27
C SER A 506 -1.91 -11.13 30.14
N ASP A 507 -2.83 -11.80 29.44
CA ASP A 507 -2.80 -13.26 29.31
C ASP A 507 -1.74 -13.70 28.30
N MET A 508 -1.52 -12.95 27.22
CA MET A 508 -0.45 -13.22 26.27
C MET A 508 0.93 -13.10 26.91
N GLU A 509 1.16 -12.05 27.70
CA GLU A 509 2.45 -11.82 28.37
C GLU A 509 2.76 -12.86 29.46
N THR A 510 1.79 -13.67 29.91
CA THR A 510 2.08 -14.82 30.79
C THR A 510 2.89 -15.92 30.10
N TYR A 511 2.86 -15.97 28.77
CA TYR A 511 3.64 -16.90 27.96
C TYR A 511 4.89 -16.20 27.43
N PRO A 512 6.12 -16.63 27.82
CA PRO A 512 7.37 -16.03 27.33
C PRO A 512 7.47 -15.98 25.81
N ASP A 513 6.84 -16.96 25.14
CA ASP A 513 6.84 -17.05 23.68
C ASP A 513 5.92 -16.06 22.97
N LEU A 514 4.98 -15.41 23.66
CA LEU A 514 4.04 -14.45 23.08
C LEU A 514 4.35 -12.99 23.46
N ILE A 515 5.37 -12.74 24.28
CA ILE A 515 5.80 -11.39 24.67
C ILE A 515 6.13 -10.57 23.43
N GLY A 516 5.47 -9.42 23.27
CA GLY A 516 5.63 -8.51 22.13
C GLY A 516 4.58 -8.69 21.02
N LEU A 517 3.95 -9.86 20.90
CA LEU A 517 2.98 -10.13 19.82
C LEU A 517 1.77 -9.17 19.87
N PHE A 518 1.29 -8.87 21.08
CA PHE A 518 0.19 -7.93 21.25
C PHE A 518 0.54 -6.54 20.72
N GLU A 519 1.75 -6.04 21.00
CA GLU A 519 2.19 -4.72 20.56
C GLU A 519 2.39 -4.66 19.04
N ASP A 520 2.93 -5.72 18.44
CA ASP A 520 3.10 -5.80 16.99
C ASP A 520 1.75 -5.85 16.25
N MET A 521 0.77 -6.56 16.80
CA MET A 521 -0.60 -6.52 16.30
C MET A 521 -1.24 -5.14 16.52
N ASN A 522 -1.10 -4.56 17.70
CA ASN A 522 -1.70 -3.28 18.05
C ASN A 522 -1.11 -2.12 17.20
N THR A 523 0.17 -2.17 16.88
CA THR A 523 0.87 -1.15 16.07
C THR A 523 0.84 -1.45 14.57
N PHE A 524 0.13 -2.49 14.14
CA PHE A 524 0.09 -2.98 12.76
C PHE A 524 1.48 -3.21 12.14
N ASP A 525 2.42 -3.81 12.87
CA ASP A 525 3.71 -4.22 12.33
C ASP A 525 3.53 -5.49 11.47
N LEU A 526 3.01 -5.30 10.26
CA LEU A 526 2.75 -6.38 9.31
C LEU A 526 4.06 -7.09 8.90
N SER A 527 5.21 -6.42 8.98
CA SER A 527 6.51 -7.01 8.67
C SER A 527 6.92 -8.01 9.74
N SER A 528 6.80 -7.65 11.03
CA SER A 528 7.11 -8.58 12.10
C SER A 528 6.11 -9.76 12.15
N LEU A 529 4.81 -9.49 11.93
CA LEU A 529 3.79 -10.55 11.89
C LEU A 529 4.03 -11.61 10.80
N LEU A 530 4.58 -11.21 9.65
CA LEU A 530 4.83 -12.10 8.51
C LEU A 530 6.21 -12.75 8.50
N ASN A 531 7.22 -12.11 9.11
CA ASN A 531 8.60 -12.59 9.07
C ASN A 531 9.07 -13.23 10.38
N ASP A 532 8.72 -12.65 11.53
CA ASP A 532 9.24 -13.08 12.84
C ASP A 532 8.27 -14.04 13.54
N TRP A 533 6.98 -13.70 13.51
CA TRP A 533 5.94 -14.45 14.22
C TRP A 533 5.39 -15.64 13.43
N TYR A 534 5.37 -15.57 12.10
CA TYR A 534 4.79 -16.60 11.23
C TYR A 534 5.42 -17.98 11.45
N ASP A 535 6.76 -18.05 11.47
CA ASP A 535 7.48 -19.31 11.65
C ASP A 535 7.32 -19.82 13.09
N LYS A 536 7.43 -18.93 14.08
CA LYS A 536 7.33 -19.24 15.52
C LYS A 536 5.96 -19.81 15.90
N LEU A 537 4.88 -19.28 15.31
CA LEU A 537 3.49 -19.65 15.61
C LEU A 537 2.81 -20.40 14.47
N SER A 538 3.58 -21.00 13.56
CA SER A 538 3.11 -21.72 12.37
C SER A 538 2.09 -22.83 12.63
N LYS A 539 2.04 -23.37 13.85
CA LYS A 539 1.05 -24.40 14.27
C LYS A 539 -0.31 -23.82 14.69
N SER A 540 -0.42 -22.53 15.01
CA SER A 540 -1.70 -21.90 15.40
C SER A 540 -2.58 -21.64 14.19
N GLN A 541 -3.82 -22.13 14.23
CA GLN A 541 -4.80 -21.93 13.16
C GLN A 541 -5.37 -20.51 13.15
N GLN A 542 -5.55 -19.89 14.33
CA GLN A 542 -6.06 -18.53 14.44
C GLN A 542 -5.02 -17.51 14.01
N PHE A 543 -3.75 -17.68 14.42
CA PHE A 543 -2.67 -16.78 14.02
C PHE A 543 -2.41 -16.85 12.51
N LYS A 544 -2.49 -18.05 11.91
CA LYS A 544 -2.38 -18.19 10.45
C LYS A 544 -3.37 -17.31 9.68
N LYS A 545 -4.61 -17.18 10.15
CA LYS A 545 -5.61 -16.29 9.53
C LYS A 545 -5.23 -14.82 9.64
N VAL A 546 -4.64 -14.41 10.77
CA VAL A 546 -4.08 -13.05 10.92
C VAL A 546 -3.01 -12.79 9.87
N CYS A 547 -2.08 -13.73 9.68
CA CYS A 547 -1.03 -13.61 8.67
C CYS A 547 -1.60 -13.58 7.24
N GLU A 548 -2.64 -14.36 6.93
CA GLU A 548 -3.31 -14.33 5.62
C GLU A 548 -3.89 -12.94 5.32
N SER A 549 -4.60 -12.33 6.26
CA SER A 549 -5.18 -10.98 6.10
C SER A 549 -4.10 -9.89 6.10
N ALA A 550 -3.04 -10.02 6.90
CA ALA A 550 -1.87 -9.12 6.90
C ALA A 550 -1.14 -9.15 5.56
N ASN A 551 -0.88 -10.34 5.00
CA ASN A 551 -0.24 -10.51 3.70
C ASN A 551 -1.07 -9.89 2.57
N LYS A 552 -2.39 -10.08 2.62
CA LYS A 552 -3.33 -9.45 1.67
C LYS A 552 -3.35 -7.92 1.77
N THR A 553 -3.29 -7.38 2.98
CA THR A 553 -3.18 -5.94 3.24
C THR A 553 -1.92 -5.39 2.58
N LEU A 554 -0.78 -6.06 2.78
CA LEU A 554 0.52 -5.68 2.23
C LEU A 554 0.54 -5.80 0.68
N SER A 555 0.04 -6.92 0.13
CA SER A 555 0.05 -7.18 -1.32
C SER A 555 -0.84 -6.21 -2.10
N ASN A 556 -1.93 -5.76 -1.50
CA ASN A 556 -2.86 -4.80 -2.10
C ASN A 556 -2.48 -3.34 -1.83
N GLY A 557 -1.43 -3.08 -1.05
CA GLY A 557 -1.01 -1.73 -0.67
C GLY A 557 -1.99 -0.98 0.22
N TRP A 558 -2.79 -1.69 1.02
CA TRP A 558 -3.76 -1.09 1.93
C TRP A 558 -3.07 -0.53 3.18
N ASN A 559 -3.58 0.60 3.71
CA ASN A 559 -3.06 1.22 4.93
C ASN A 559 -4.00 0.99 6.12
N PRO A 560 -3.67 0.08 7.05
CA PRO A 560 -4.52 -0.22 8.21
C PRO A 560 -4.49 0.88 9.30
N LYS A 561 -3.50 1.78 9.28
CA LYS A 561 -3.33 2.90 10.23
C LYS A 561 -4.14 4.12 9.82
N GLN A 562 -5.46 3.99 9.78
CA GLN A 562 -6.38 5.04 9.32
C GLN A 562 -7.68 5.06 10.14
N GLY A 563 -8.42 6.16 10.09
CA GLY A 563 -9.73 6.28 10.75
C GLY A 563 -9.66 6.17 12.28
N SER A 564 -10.50 5.30 12.86
CA SER A 564 -10.57 5.06 14.31
C SER A 564 -9.38 4.28 14.87
N HIS A 565 -8.51 3.75 14.02
CA HIS A 565 -7.36 2.90 14.35
C HIS A 565 -6.04 3.57 13.94
N ASN A 566 -5.83 4.81 14.36
CA ASN A 566 -4.63 5.61 14.09
C ASN A 566 -4.12 6.25 15.40
N PRO A 567 -2.88 6.00 15.85
CA PRO A 567 -1.82 5.23 15.17
C PRO A 567 -1.88 3.70 15.38
N THR A 568 -2.69 3.23 16.32
CA THR A 568 -2.79 1.83 16.78
C THR A 568 -4.21 1.28 16.61
N TYR A 569 -4.35 -0.05 16.65
CA TYR A 569 -5.63 -0.73 16.60
C TYR A 569 -6.46 -0.43 17.85
N ASN A 570 -5.87 -0.49 19.04
CA ASN A 570 -6.58 -0.18 20.27
C ASN A 570 -6.35 1.27 20.72
N LYS A 571 -7.26 1.76 21.57
CA LYS A 571 -7.09 3.01 22.33
C LYS A 571 -6.09 2.78 23.48
N PRO A 572 -5.50 3.85 24.06
CA PRO A 572 -4.46 3.72 25.10
C PRO A 572 -4.83 2.87 26.33
N ASP A 573 -6.12 2.69 26.64
CA ASP A 573 -6.62 1.93 27.80
C ASP A 573 -7.32 0.61 27.40
N ASP A 574 -7.19 0.18 26.14
CA ASP A 574 -7.81 -1.05 25.62
C ASP A 574 -6.74 -2.11 25.30
N GLU A 575 -6.68 -3.13 26.15
CA GLU A 575 -5.69 -4.20 26.06
C GLU A 575 -6.24 -5.50 25.46
N GLN A 576 -7.33 -5.42 24.69
CA GLN A 576 -7.98 -6.59 24.10
C GLN A 576 -8.07 -6.50 22.59
N ILE A 577 -7.67 -7.56 21.89
CA ILE A 577 -7.83 -7.68 20.43
C ILE A 577 -8.87 -8.75 20.14
N SER A 578 -10.04 -8.34 19.66
CA SER A 578 -11.02 -9.27 19.11
C SER A 578 -10.55 -9.75 17.74
N LEU A 579 -10.20 -11.03 17.65
CA LEU A 579 -9.56 -11.60 16.47
C LEU A 579 -10.39 -11.45 15.20
N THR A 580 -11.71 -11.66 15.30
CA THR A 580 -12.62 -11.48 14.16
C THR A 580 -12.69 -10.03 13.70
N ASN A 581 -12.72 -9.07 14.62
CA ASN A 581 -12.75 -7.65 14.26
C ASN A 581 -11.42 -7.21 13.66
N TYR A 582 -10.30 -7.70 14.20
CA TYR A 582 -8.96 -7.40 13.72
C TYR A 582 -8.72 -7.95 12.32
N ILE A 583 -9.06 -9.22 12.08
CA ILE A 583 -9.01 -9.84 10.75
C ILE A 583 -9.88 -9.07 9.75
N ASN A 584 -11.14 -8.78 10.11
CA ASN A 584 -12.05 -8.02 9.25
C ASN A 584 -11.56 -6.60 8.97
N TRP A 585 -10.79 -6.00 9.88
CA TRP A 585 -10.18 -4.68 9.67
C TRP A 585 -9.06 -4.76 8.63
N LEU A 586 -8.18 -5.76 8.72
CA LEU A 586 -7.12 -6.02 7.74
C LEU A 586 -7.68 -6.47 6.38
N ASP A 587 -8.76 -7.23 6.35
CA ASP A 587 -9.33 -7.81 5.12
C ASP A 587 -10.12 -6.83 4.24
N ARG A 588 -10.14 -5.55 4.59
CA ARG A 588 -10.86 -4.49 3.86
C ARG A 588 -9.90 -3.39 3.45
N ASP A 589 -10.14 -2.81 2.28
CA ASP A 589 -9.49 -1.58 1.87
C ASP A 589 -9.92 -0.44 2.79
N GLN A 590 -9.01 -0.05 3.70
CA GLN A 590 -9.19 1.05 4.66
C GLN A 590 -8.76 2.41 4.09
N THR A 591 -8.39 2.48 2.80
CA THR A 591 -8.23 3.79 2.17
C THR A 591 -9.53 4.57 2.34
N PRO A 592 -9.47 5.81 2.85
CA PRO A 592 -10.65 6.65 2.84
C PRO A 592 -11.11 6.69 1.38
N LYS A 593 -12.33 6.21 1.11
CA LYS A 593 -13.02 6.76 -0.06
C LYS A 593 -12.89 8.27 0.09
N PRO A 594 -12.37 9.00 -0.92
CA PRO A 594 -12.27 10.43 -0.82
C PRO A 594 -13.60 10.92 -0.27
N SER A 595 -13.55 11.70 0.81
CA SER A 595 -14.73 12.31 1.39
C SER A 595 -15.62 12.75 0.24
N SER A 596 -16.88 12.33 0.22
CA SER A 596 -17.85 12.74 -0.79
C SER A 596 -18.23 14.23 -0.64
N ASN A 597 -17.23 15.08 -0.42
CA ASN A 597 -17.22 16.50 -0.72
C ASN A 597 -16.57 16.76 -2.09
N ASN A 598 -16.70 15.82 -3.03
CA ASN A 598 -16.73 16.18 -4.43
C ASN A 598 -18.05 16.91 -4.67
N GLY A 599 -18.00 18.25 -4.70
CA GLY A 599 -19.06 19.13 -5.19
C GLY A 599 -19.31 18.99 -6.69
N GLY A 600 -19.33 17.75 -7.20
CA GLY A 600 -19.73 17.39 -8.55
C GLY A 600 -21.17 16.90 -8.55
N PHE A 601 -22.03 17.64 -9.24
CA PHE A 601 -23.45 17.34 -9.42
C PHE A 601 -23.66 15.94 -10.04
N HIS A 602 -24.27 15.02 -9.27
CA HIS A 602 -24.86 13.77 -9.78
C HIS A 602 -26.34 13.70 -9.36
N PRO A 603 -27.30 13.60 -10.31
CA PRO A 603 -28.70 13.45 -9.98
C PRO A 603 -29.05 12.01 -9.57
N ASN A 604 -29.92 11.96 -8.58
CA ASN A 604 -30.53 10.81 -7.93
C ASN A 604 -31.21 9.87 -8.95
N VAL A 605 -30.68 8.65 -9.13
CA VAL A 605 -31.43 7.54 -9.77
C VAL A 605 -32.02 6.71 -8.64
N GLY A 606 -33.31 6.92 -8.39
CA GLY A 606 -34.07 6.10 -7.44
C GLY A 606 -34.19 4.67 -7.94
N ALA A 607 -33.33 3.78 -7.45
CA ALA A 607 -33.49 2.34 -7.56
C ALA A 607 -34.27 1.85 -6.32
N ASN A 608 -35.59 1.83 -6.42
CA ASN A 608 -36.44 1.11 -5.48
C ASN A 608 -36.65 -0.31 -6.02
N SER A 609 -35.77 -1.24 -5.67
CA SER A 609 -35.96 -2.68 -5.88
C SER A 609 -36.05 -3.41 -4.53
N GLY A 610 -37.20 -3.22 -3.89
CA GLY A 610 -37.63 -4.09 -2.80
C GLY A 610 -37.93 -5.48 -3.34
N LYS A 611 -37.17 -6.48 -2.88
CA LYS A 611 -37.51 -7.90 -2.98
C LYS A 611 -38.88 -8.11 -2.32
N ASN A 612 -39.86 -8.58 -3.08
CA ASN A 612 -40.97 -9.34 -2.52
C ASN A 612 -41.15 -10.62 -3.34
N ALA A 613 -41.04 -11.74 -2.62
CA ALA A 613 -41.28 -13.08 -3.11
C ALA A 613 -42.78 -13.34 -3.16
N SER A 614 -43.28 -13.84 -4.29
CA SER A 614 -44.39 -14.81 -4.29
C SER A 614 -44.61 -15.44 -5.67
N LYS A 615 -44.38 -16.75 -5.70
CA LYS A 615 -45.12 -17.81 -6.40
C LYS A 615 -45.63 -17.57 -7.82
N SER A 616 -45.06 -18.38 -8.71
CA SER A 616 -45.68 -18.85 -9.96
C SER A 616 -47.07 -19.43 -9.73
N GLY A 617 -48.01 -19.05 -10.60
CA GLY A 617 -49.30 -19.70 -10.76
C GLY A 617 -49.82 -19.37 -12.16
N SER A 618 -49.56 -20.26 -13.11
CA SER A 618 -50.15 -20.24 -14.44
C SER A 618 -51.65 -20.43 -14.35
N THR A 619 -52.45 -19.59 -15.01
CA THR A 619 -53.77 -20.04 -15.51
C THR A 619 -54.19 -19.24 -16.76
N SER A 620 -54.64 -20.04 -17.72
CA SER A 620 -55.28 -19.77 -19.01
C SER A 620 -56.40 -18.73 -19.04
N GLY A 621 -56.66 -18.14 -20.22
CA GLY A 621 -58.03 -17.75 -20.59
C GLY A 621 -58.23 -16.64 -21.65
N LYS A 622 -58.32 -17.04 -22.93
CA LYS A 622 -59.30 -16.63 -23.96
C LYS A 622 -59.87 -15.19 -24.06
N SER A 623 -59.62 -14.59 -25.25
CA SER A 623 -60.56 -14.03 -26.25
C SER A 623 -61.77 -13.16 -25.87
N GLY A 624 -61.89 -12.00 -26.55
CA GLY A 624 -63.13 -11.27 -26.86
C GLY A 624 -62.81 -9.91 -27.53
N ALA A 625 -62.88 -9.78 -28.86
CA ALA A 625 -64.04 -9.35 -29.66
C ALA A 625 -64.38 -7.83 -29.59
N SER A 626 -64.14 -7.14 -30.71
CA SER A 626 -64.77 -5.88 -31.19
C SER A 626 -66.33 -5.97 -31.17
N PRO A 627 -67.16 -4.91 -31.37
CA PRO A 627 -66.92 -3.76 -32.28
C PRO A 627 -67.63 -2.39 -32.01
N ALA A 628 -67.22 -1.39 -32.82
CA ALA A 628 -67.98 -0.33 -33.49
C ALA A 628 -69.00 0.57 -32.74
N LYS A 629 -68.86 1.90 -32.96
CA LYS A 629 -69.99 2.75 -33.37
C LYS A 629 -69.58 4.00 -34.16
N LYS A 630 -70.37 4.25 -35.21
CA LYS A 630 -70.38 5.35 -36.21
C LYS A 630 -71.08 6.61 -35.67
N GLY A 631 -70.75 7.75 -36.26
CA GLY A 631 -71.63 8.93 -36.47
C GLY A 631 -70.82 10.09 -37.08
N THR A 632 -70.76 10.33 -38.39
CA THR A 632 -71.68 11.06 -39.32
C THR A 632 -72.08 12.50 -38.93
N GLY A 633 -71.73 13.46 -39.80
CA GLY A 633 -72.39 14.78 -39.98
C GLY A 633 -71.41 15.93 -40.26
N LYS A 634 -71.09 16.25 -41.53
CA LYS A 634 -71.59 17.40 -42.34
C LYS A 634 -71.24 18.78 -41.75
N SER A 635 -70.25 19.48 -42.29
CA SER A 635 -70.24 20.39 -43.46
C SER A 635 -70.72 21.81 -43.15
N GLU A 636 -69.84 22.80 -43.29
CA GLU A 636 -70.20 24.10 -43.84
C GLU A 636 -68.99 24.78 -44.48
N LYS A 637 -69.24 25.33 -45.67
CA LYS A 637 -68.35 26.06 -46.58
C LYS A 637 -68.84 27.51 -46.57
N THR A 638 -67.95 28.48 -46.54
CA THR A 638 -68.10 29.83 -47.18
C THR A 638 -66.71 30.50 -47.11
N THR A 639 -65.97 30.60 -48.22
CA THR A 639 -65.90 31.68 -49.24
C THR A 639 -65.26 32.99 -48.79
N ASN A 640 -64.04 33.21 -49.30
CA ASN A 640 -63.47 34.40 -49.95
C ASN A 640 -64.00 35.81 -49.64
N GLY A 641 -63.04 36.75 -49.48
CA GLY A 641 -62.99 37.96 -50.31
C GLY A 641 -62.52 39.27 -49.64
N GLY A 642 -61.40 39.82 -50.16
CA GLY A 642 -60.98 41.24 -50.11
C GLY A 642 -60.39 41.74 -48.77
N LEU A 643 -59.32 42.54 -48.74
CA LEU A 643 -58.68 43.43 -49.72
C LEU A 643 -57.16 43.33 -49.61
#